data_AF-A0A1Q7QAL9-F1
#
_entry.id   AF-A0A1Q7QAL9-F1
#
_cell.length_a   1.000
_cell.length_b   1.000
_cell.length_c   1.000
_cell.angle_alpha   90.00
_cell.angle_beta   90.00
_cell.angle_gamma   90.00
#
_symmetry.space_group_name_H-M   'P 1'
#
loop_
_entity.id
_entity.type
_entity.pdbx_description
1 polymer ?
#
loop_
_entity_poly.entity_id
_entity_poly.type
_entity_poly.pdbx_seq_one_letter_code
_entity_poly.pdbx_strand_id
1 'polypeptide(L)'
;MITTITLGVVALTSLALFGYGVNLLYLTWRATRLKRRPHPLVAAGSEPVVCVQIPVYNERYVAERVIDAVCAIDWPGERLEVQVLDDSDDETSGIVGRRAAHWRGKGVSVSHVRRGGRQGYKAGALAFGLTLTGAPFIAIFDADFVPPRDFLRRTVGVFDDPRVGFVQARWGHLDEGYSWFTRLQALVVDFHFLVEQAVRASRGYFTNFTGTAGVWRRAAIEDSGGWSAATLTEDLDLSYRAQLKGWRSAYLEDVVVPEELPVSIDAYRRQQSRWATGSFQCAFSLLGPVLWSRNRAAVKIQAVIHLLAYGVGPLMLIQVACYPLLLLTASHYRLPWPLAYASGLVVLIGITPWVCFMVAQTRRGRSWWSGAHSILFQVVGAGMSLNTLIALVRASRRGGEFVRTPKHRIVERGQEWRDQAYVRVGDPRAAAEAILGVAALAIVPAAMAAGQWLMALYSCLFAVGFMVVAALSAVDLLEVVTLRRLGRRALARLQVAGPAAALLALCGLLLLFAAQMPEPFEDGYGHWLIAANLASTGSLHDPLFGMEDTWLPGYHVLAAAVLHVFGLWQLGALKALGAVLGMATLACVYCIAPNARQGRLAVILLALNPVFLFTSGSAVVEPLLTTLLAGAALAGVRGRMRLAALLAAAAAVTATKAWIWIGAAVAMIAVEQVYERITKRATRPIPAAAWAVPAVALLLVMQLGYAPAGHSIARGSVEVMSAAARGSIPGGPAARLLELASTYGLAALPLFALGLVGLVSAVRRPESAGGRAALRFLHVPALVYLSAVFGLVAVGVYSGSHRYLYPALPSLALLAAAALDRHPAFARIGAAAAGALLAVAFLPVFAGFASGNDGLVAAGKVASNSRGMLVTDSPAVAFYSHRNPTDISGSQVLPAGREQAIAWMKRHGVTTIVLEGISYYRATSLFPDLASGRAAPPFVLLGEQAQYQVPGGKPVFAYRFGDELLTQPIFEDVAACIEGTPGPGKTAPLAKGVVLEISGRDISGEGMGLGVPIVHYPDGWVYSRTATTADLSTSTATTWRRTFYLDEIGGDAAHSYAFVPIESRGVIDVTYSMDATGISVAVRILKLASGYTEVGILNEQSAAFNDFAAQTSPTLVDGKFGTWVPVDGTWARLQSKSLGVQWSVPSLAGAQLSGGRELIPPDFDWAGLDYIFGPSFAGATYVINVQKAR
;
A
#
# COMPACT_ATOMS: atom_id res chain seq x y z
N MET A 1 -31.45 -14.88 2.79
CA MET A 1 -32.23 -14.19 1.75
C MET A 1 -31.40 -13.16 0.99
N ILE A 2 -30.84 -12.12 1.65
CA ILE A 2 -30.05 -11.05 0.99
C ILE A 2 -28.88 -11.63 0.17
N THR A 3 -28.04 -12.48 0.76
CA THR A 3 -26.91 -13.12 0.07
C THR A 3 -27.34 -13.92 -1.16
N THR A 4 -28.46 -14.66 -1.09
CA THR A 4 -29.01 -15.42 -2.21
C THR A 4 -29.46 -14.50 -3.35
N ILE A 5 -30.14 -13.39 -3.03
CA ILE A 5 -30.54 -12.38 -4.01
C ILE A 5 -29.30 -11.75 -4.65
N THR A 6 -28.31 -11.37 -3.84
CA THR A 6 -27.06 -10.76 -4.31
C THR A 6 -26.31 -11.71 -5.25
N LEU A 7 -26.20 -12.99 -4.91
CA LEU A 7 -25.59 -14.01 -5.78
C LEU A 7 -26.38 -14.19 -7.09
N GLY A 8 -27.72 -14.20 -7.02
CA GLY A 8 -28.58 -14.27 -8.20
C GLY A 8 -28.37 -13.08 -9.14
N VAL A 9 -28.26 -11.86 -8.60
CA VAL A 9 -27.97 -10.63 -9.37
C VAL A 9 -26.58 -10.71 -10.00
N VAL A 10 -25.55 -11.12 -9.26
CA VAL A 10 -24.19 -11.26 -9.80
C VAL A 10 -24.15 -12.33 -10.90
N ALA A 11 -24.84 -13.46 -10.73
CA ALA A 11 -24.92 -14.51 -11.74
C ALA A 11 -25.61 -14.02 -13.03
N LEU A 12 -26.76 -13.36 -12.92
CA LEU A 12 -27.53 -12.86 -14.07
C LEU A 12 -26.74 -11.78 -14.84
N THR A 13 -26.15 -10.84 -14.12
CA THR A 13 -25.32 -9.79 -14.73
C THR A 13 -24.06 -10.38 -15.38
N SER A 14 -23.45 -11.41 -14.78
CA SER A 14 -22.30 -12.12 -15.35
C SER A 14 -22.66 -12.85 -16.63
N LEU A 15 -23.82 -13.50 -16.69
CA LEU A 15 -24.32 -14.17 -17.90
C LEU A 15 -24.58 -13.16 -19.03
N ALA A 16 -25.12 -11.98 -18.71
CA ALA A 16 -25.32 -10.92 -19.69
C ALA A 16 -23.97 -10.41 -20.25
N LEU A 17 -22.99 -10.12 -19.38
CA LEU A 17 -21.65 -9.70 -19.77
C LEU A 17 -20.91 -10.79 -20.57
N PHE A 18 -21.12 -12.06 -20.22
CA PHE A 18 -20.65 -13.21 -20.99
C PHE A 18 -21.19 -13.17 -22.43
N GLY A 19 -22.50 -12.93 -22.60
CA GLY A 19 -23.12 -12.76 -23.91
C GLY A 19 -22.51 -11.62 -24.74
N TYR A 20 -22.25 -10.46 -24.13
CA TYR A 20 -21.55 -9.35 -24.79
C TYR A 20 -20.13 -9.73 -25.20
N GLY A 21 -19.37 -10.36 -24.31
CA GLY A 21 -18.01 -10.82 -24.57
C GLY A 21 -17.92 -11.81 -25.73
N VAL A 22 -18.76 -12.84 -25.73
CA VAL A 22 -18.83 -13.82 -26.83
C VAL A 22 -19.23 -13.15 -28.14
N ASN A 23 -20.15 -12.19 -28.10
CA ASN A 23 -20.53 -11.45 -29.30
C ASN A 23 -19.38 -10.62 -29.88
N LEU A 24 -18.61 -9.94 -29.03
CA LEU A 24 -17.43 -9.18 -29.44
C LEU A 24 -16.36 -10.09 -30.08
N LEU A 25 -16.12 -11.27 -29.49
CA LEU A 25 -15.23 -12.28 -30.08
C LEU A 25 -15.76 -12.77 -31.44
N TYR A 26 -17.06 -13.04 -31.54
CA TYR A 26 -17.69 -13.44 -32.80
C TYR A 26 -17.51 -12.39 -33.90
N LEU A 27 -17.82 -11.12 -33.62
CA LEU A 27 -17.65 -10.03 -34.58
C LEU A 27 -16.18 -9.87 -34.97
N THR A 28 -15.27 -9.93 -34.00
CA THR A 28 -13.83 -9.82 -34.24
C THR A 28 -13.29 -10.95 -35.12
N TRP A 29 -13.64 -12.20 -34.79
CA TRP A 29 -13.27 -13.35 -35.61
C TRP A 29 -13.82 -13.24 -37.03
N ARG A 30 -15.08 -12.80 -37.20
CA ARG A 30 -15.66 -12.56 -38.53
C ARG A 30 -14.93 -11.44 -39.27
N ALA A 31 -14.54 -10.37 -38.59
CA ALA A 31 -13.82 -9.25 -39.18
C ALA A 31 -12.47 -9.68 -39.76
N THR A 32 -11.74 -10.61 -39.12
CA THR A 32 -10.47 -11.15 -39.67
C THR A 32 -10.65 -11.90 -40.99
N ARG A 33 -11.87 -12.34 -41.30
CA ARG A 33 -12.21 -13.10 -42.52
C ARG A 33 -12.89 -12.25 -43.59
N LEU A 34 -13.12 -10.96 -43.32
CA LEU A 34 -13.70 -10.07 -44.31
C LEU A 34 -12.68 -9.73 -45.39
N LYS A 35 -13.09 -9.88 -46.65
CA LYS A 35 -12.33 -9.44 -47.81
C LYS A 35 -12.80 -8.05 -48.22
N ARG A 36 -11.86 -7.18 -48.61
CA ARG A 36 -12.20 -5.91 -49.26
C ARG A 36 -12.94 -6.21 -50.56
N ARG A 37 -14.07 -5.53 -50.78
CA ARG A 37 -14.84 -5.62 -52.01
C ARG A 37 -14.71 -4.30 -52.75
N PRO A 38 -14.35 -4.29 -54.05
CA PRO A 38 -14.44 -3.09 -54.84
C PRO A 38 -15.91 -2.66 -54.92
N HIS A 39 -16.14 -1.37 -54.82
CA HIS A 39 -17.48 -0.78 -54.90
C HIS A 39 -17.71 -0.18 -56.29
N PRO A 40 -18.94 -0.27 -56.82
CA PRO A 40 -19.27 0.32 -58.11
C PRO A 40 -19.06 1.84 -58.04
N LEU A 41 -18.32 2.37 -59.02
CA LEU A 41 -18.17 3.81 -59.24
C LEU A 41 -19.27 4.28 -60.19
N VAL A 42 -19.73 5.51 -60.00
CA VAL A 42 -20.69 6.12 -60.93
C VAL A 42 -20.00 6.42 -62.26
N ALA A 43 -20.59 5.99 -63.37
CA ALA A 43 -20.11 6.31 -64.71
C ALA A 43 -20.21 7.83 -64.97
N ALA A 44 -19.21 8.40 -65.65
CA ALA A 44 -19.24 9.81 -66.02
C ALA A 44 -20.43 10.10 -66.94
N GLY A 45 -21.23 11.12 -66.62
CA GLY A 45 -22.45 11.52 -67.35
C GLY A 45 -23.77 11.04 -66.73
N SER A 46 -23.75 9.97 -65.91
CA SER A 46 -24.94 9.41 -65.25
C SER A 46 -25.09 9.83 -63.79
N GLU A 47 -24.41 10.88 -63.35
CA GLU A 47 -24.43 11.36 -61.97
C GLU A 47 -25.84 11.84 -61.56
N PRO A 48 -26.47 11.32 -60.50
CA PRO A 48 -27.75 11.85 -60.04
C PRO A 48 -27.57 13.21 -59.33
N VAL A 49 -28.68 13.94 -59.17
CA VAL A 49 -28.70 15.11 -58.29
C VAL A 49 -28.49 14.65 -56.83
N VAL A 50 -27.56 15.31 -56.13
CA VAL A 50 -27.25 15.03 -54.73
C VAL A 50 -27.37 16.33 -53.93
N CYS A 51 -28.09 16.28 -52.81
CA CYS A 51 -28.10 17.36 -51.83
C CYS A 51 -27.22 16.99 -50.64
N VAL A 52 -26.29 17.87 -50.27
CA VAL A 52 -25.43 17.73 -49.10
C VAL A 52 -25.93 18.63 -47.99
N GLN A 53 -26.35 18.06 -46.87
CA GLN A 53 -26.82 18.78 -45.69
C GLN A 53 -25.72 18.87 -44.63
N ILE A 54 -25.46 20.11 -44.17
CA ILE A 54 -24.49 20.42 -43.12
C ILE A 54 -25.24 21.06 -41.95
N PRO A 55 -25.69 20.29 -40.93
CA PRO A 55 -26.29 20.84 -39.73
C PRO A 55 -25.24 21.54 -38.85
N VAL A 56 -25.53 22.78 -38.44
CA VAL A 56 -24.62 23.64 -37.69
C VAL A 56 -25.33 24.27 -36.48
N TYR A 57 -24.68 24.22 -35.30
CA TYR A 57 -25.09 24.95 -34.11
C TYR A 57 -23.88 25.41 -33.29
N ASN A 58 -23.56 26.70 -33.35
CA ASN A 58 -22.49 27.36 -32.58
C ASN A 58 -21.07 26.84 -32.89
N GLU A 59 -20.82 26.40 -34.13
CA GLU A 59 -19.59 25.76 -34.60
C GLU A 59 -18.56 26.72 -35.22
N ARG A 60 -18.39 27.94 -34.67
CA ARG A 60 -17.51 29.00 -35.23
C ARG A 60 -16.09 28.56 -35.61
N TYR A 61 -15.53 27.55 -34.96
CA TYR A 61 -14.15 27.11 -35.21
C TYR A 61 -14.02 26.14 -36.39
N VAL A 62 -15.08 25.41 -36.72
CA VAL A 62 -15.03 24.30 -37.70
C VAL A 62 -15.99 24.48 -38.88
N ALA A 63 -17.00 25.36 -38.77
CA ALA A 63 -18.01 25.60 -39.81
C ALA A 63 -17.40 25.94 -41.20
N GLU A 64 -16.39 26.81 -41.26
CA GLU A 64 -15.73 27.14 -42.54
C GLU A 64 -15.06 25.92 -43.17
N ARG A 65 -14.40 25.10 -42.35
CA ARG A 65 -13.64 23.92 -42.79
C ARG A 65 -14.56 22.89 -43.46
N VAL A 66 -15.72 22.60 -42.88
CA VAL A 66 -16.66 21.64 -43.46
C VAL A 66 -17.32 22.19 -44.73
N ILE A 67 -17.71 23.47 -44.76
CA ILE A 67 -18.33 24.10 -45.94
C ILE A 67 -17.35 24.04 -47.11
N ASP A 68 -16.07 24.32 -46.86
CA ASP A 68 -15.01 24.23 -47.86
C ASP A 68 -14.80 22.82 -48.39
N ALA A 69 -14.73 21.85 -47.47
CA ALA A 69 -14.53 20.46 -47.85
C ALA A 69 -15.70 19.92 -48.70
N VAL A 70 -16.94 20.25 -48.31
CA VAL A 70 -18.16 19.84 -49.04
C VAL A 70 -18.25 20.53 -50.40
N CYS A 71 -18.01 21.84 -50.47
CA CYS A 71 -18.09 22.57 -51.74
C CYS A 71 -16.95 22.21 -52.71
N ALA A 72 -15.87 21.59 -52.22
CA ALA A 72 -14.74 21.11 -53.02
C ALA A 72 -14.89 19.65 -53.51
N ILE A 73 -16.00 18.99 -53.19
CA ILE A 73 -16.34 17.64 -53.68
C ILE A 73 -16.40 17.67 -55.21
N ASP A 74 -15.80 16.66 -55.84
CA ASP A 74 -15.80 16.45 -57.27
C ASP A 74 -17.14 15.86 -57.74
N TRP A 75 -18.07 16.76 -58.08
CA TRP A 75 -19.38 16.46 -58.62
C TRP A 75 -19.82 17.55 -59.61
N PRO A 76 -20.62 17.24 -60.64
CA PRO A 76 -21.13 18.26 -61.56
C PRO A 76 -21.89 19.36 -60.81
N GLY A 77 -21.54 20.62 -61.07
CA GLY A 77 -22.05 21.78 -60.32
C GLY A 77 -23.56 21.92 -60.39
N GLU A 78 -24.18 21.67 -61.56
CA GLU A 78 -25.64 21.69 -61.71
C GLU A 78 -26.36 20.52 -61.03
N ARG A 79 -25.61 19.50 -60.56
CA ARG A 79 -26.15 18.31 -59.88
C ARG A 79 -25.75 18.22 -58.40
N LEU A 80 -25.03 19.23 -57.88
CA LEU A 80 -24.63 19.33 -56.48
C LEU A 80 -25.38 20.49 -55.81
N GLU A 81 -26.24 20.16 -54.85
CA GLU A 81 -26.85 21.13 -53.96
C GLU A 81 -26.19 21.04 -52.57
N VAL A 82 -25.83 22.16 -51.97
CA VAL A 82 -25.31 22.21 -50.59
C VAL A 82 -26.25 23.05 -49.74
N GLN A 83 -26.75 22.47 -48.65
CA GLN A 83 -27.59 23.13 -47.65
C GLN A 83 -26.81 23.23 -46.33
N VAL A 84 -26.51 24.45 -45.89
CA VAL A 84 -26.01 24.69 -44.53
C VAL A 84 -27.19 25.01 -43.63
N LEU A 85 -27.57 24.05 -42.80
CA LEU A 85 -28.74 24.11 -41.91
C LEU A 85 -28.30 24.71 -40.57
N ASP A 86 -28.47 26.02 -40.43
CA ASP A 86 -27.90 26.81 -39.34
C ASP A 86 -28.93 27.18 -38.27
N ASP A 87 -28.80 26.53 -37.10
CA ASP A 87 -29.58 26.79 -35.90
C ASP A 87 -28.84 27.70 -34.89
N SER A 88 -27.69 28.27 -35.27
CA SER A 88 -26.81 29.01 -34.36
C SER A 88 -27.43 30.31 -33.86
N ASP A 89 -27.05 30.69 -32.64
CA ASP A 89 -27.44 31.92 -31.95
C ASP A 89 -26.25 32.85 -31.65
N ASP A 90 -25.06 32.53 -32.19
CA ASP A 90 -23.81 33.27 -32.01
C ASP A 90 -23.19 33.72 -33.35
N GLU A 91 -21.91 34.12 -33.35
CA GLU A 91 -21.23 34.62 -34.56
C GLU A 91 -21.08 33.56 -35.67
N THR A 92 -21.37 32.29 -35.39
CA THR A 92 -21.33 31.20 -36.38
C THR A 92 -22.23 31.50 -37.58
N SER A 93 -23.43 32.08 -37.37
CA SER A 93 -24.33 32.42 -38.48
C SER A 93 -23.70 33.43 -39.45
N GLY A 94 -22.95 34.41 -38.94
CA GLY A 94 -22.22 35.35 -39.78
C GLY A 94 -21.07 34.69 -40.55
N ILE A 95 -20.38 33.73 -39.94
CA ILE A 95 -19.32 32.93 -40.57
C ILE A 95 -19.89 32.09 -41.72
N VAL A 96 -20.97 31.36 -41.46
CA VAL A 96 -21.67 30.53 -42.46
C VAL A 96 -22.16 31.38 -43.63
N GLY A 97 -22.82 32.51 -43.36
CA GLY A 97 -23.36 33.39 -44.40
C GLY A 97 -22.28 33.93 -45.35
N ARG A 98 -21.15 34.39 -44.80
CA ARG A 98 -20.00 34.84 -45.60
C ARG A 98 -19.41 33.71 -46.44
N ARG A 99 -19.26 32.52 -45.86
CA ARG A 99 -18.65 31.39 -46.57
C ARG A 99 -19.55 30.82 -47.66
N ALA A 100 -20.86 30.77 -47.42
CA ALA A 100 -21.84 30.39 -48.42
C ALA A 100 -21.88 31.39 -49.59
N ALA A 101 -21.76 32.71 -49.32
CA ALA A 101 -21.66 33.72 -50.38
C ALA A 101 -20.40 33.56 -51.24
N HIS A 102 -19.26 33.26 -50.61
CA HIS A 102 -17.99 32.99 -51.30
C HIS A 102 -18.10 31.84 -52.31
N TRP A 103 -18.70 30.71 -51.91
CA TRP A 103 -18.86 29.56 -52.81
C TRP A 103 -19.93 29.74 -53.87
N ARG A 104 -21.02 30.48 -53.59
CA ARG A 104 -21.96 30.92 -54.62
C ARG A 104 -21.28 31.76 -55.69
N GLY A 105 -20.38 32.66 -55.32
CA GLY A 105 -19.57 33.45 -56.25
C GLY A 105 -18.63 32.60 -57.13
N LYS A 106 -18.36 31.35 -56.75
CA LYS A 106 -17.58 30.36 -57.53
C LYS A 106 -18.46 29.40 -58.35
N GLY A 107 -19.77 29.62 -58.41
CA GLY A 107 -20.70 28.79 -59.18
C GLY A 107 -21.17 27.51 -58.49
N VAL A 108 -20.93 27.34 -57.18
CA VAL A 108 -21.46 26.20 -56.41
C VAL A 108 -22.83 26.56 -55.83
N SER A 109 -23.82 25.68 -55.97
CA SER A 109 -25.16 25.88 -55.39
C SER A 109 -25.13 25.66 -53.87
N VAL A 110 -24.93 26.73 -53.10
CA VAL A 110 -24.89 26.70 -51.62
C VAL A 110 -25.99 27.58 -51.03
N SER A 111 -26.87 26.99 -50.24
CA SER A 111 -27.91 27.69 -49.49
C SER A 111 -27.56 27.78 -48.00
N HIS A 112 -27.73 28.97 -47.42
CA HIS A 112 -27.68 29.17 -45.97
C HIS A 112 -29.12 29.19 -45.45
N VAL A 113 -29.51 28.12 -44.78
CA VAL A 113 -30.89 27.87 -44.36
C VAL A 113 -31.02 28.09 -42.86
N ARG A 114 -31.92 29.00 -42.47
CA ARG A 114 -32.27 29.25 -41.07
C ARG A 114 -33.77 29.08 -40.87
N ARG A 115 -34.15 28.29 -39.87
CA ARG A 115 -35.56 27.93 -39.58
C ARG A 115 -36.17 28.69 -38.38
N GLY A 116 -35.46 29.65 -37.82
CA GLY A 116 -35.94 30.56 -36.76
C GLY A 116 -35.99 29.98 -35.33
N GLY A 117 -35.97 28.67 -35.15
CA GLY A 117 -35.95 28.03 -33.82
C GLY A 117 -35.32 26.65 -33.82
N ARG A 118 -34.95 26.16 -32.63
CA ARG A 118 -34.17 24.92 -32.45
C ARG A 118 -35.02 23.69 -32.09
N GLN A 119 -36.31 23.71 -32.45
CA GLN A 119 -37.23 22.61 -32.12
C GLN A 119 -36.78 21.31 -32.80
N GLY A 120 -36.66 20.23 -32.01
CA GLY A 120 -36.17 18.94 -32.51
C GLY A 120 -34.69 18.91 -32.88
N TYR A 121 -33.91 19.94 -32.55
CA TYR A 121 -32.46 20.02 -32.73
C TYR A 121 -32.00 19.55 -34.13
N LYS A 122 -30.93 18.74 -34.23
CA LYS A 122 -30.38 18.24 -35.50
C LYS A 122 -31.42 17.51 -36.36
N ALA A 123 -32.24 16.63 -35.76
CA ALA A 123 -33.29 15.90 -36.49
C ALA A 123 -34.30 16.85 -37.14
N GLY A 124 -34.71 17.89 -36.41
CA GLY A 124 -35.62 18.90 -36.93
C GLY A 124 -34.99 19.77 -38.04
N ALA A 125 -33.69 20.07 -37.93
CA ALA A 125 -32.97 20.82 -38.96
C ALA A 125 -32.89 20.01 -40.26
N LEU A 126 -32.52 18.72 -40.18
CA LEU A 126 -32.48 17.79 -41.32
C LEU A 126 -33.87 17.60 -41.94
N ALA A 127 -34.92 17.46 -41.12
CA ALA A 127 -36.30 17.37 -41.60
C ALA A 127 -36.73 18.63 -42.37
N PHE A 128 -36.39 19.82 -41.87
CA PHE A 128 -36.68 21.08 -42.54
C PHE A 128 -35.88 21.21 -43.85
N GLY A 129 -34.60 20.86 -43.87
CA GLY A 129 -33.81 20.88 -45.11
C GLY A 129 -34.38 19.94 -46.19
N LEU A 130 -34.93 18.79 -45.79
CA LEU A 130 -35.53 17.81 -46.71
C LEU A 130 -36.76 18.35 -47.47
N THR A 131 -37.47 19.33 -46.91
CA THR A 131 -38.61 19.98 -47.59
C THR A 131 -38.17 20.99 -48.65
N LEU A 132 -36.91 21.42 -48.63
CA LEU A 132 -36.36 22.46 -49.51
C LEU A 132 -35.62 21.90 -50.73
N THR A 133 -35.37 20.60 -50.79
CA THR A 133 -34.70 19.94 -51.92
C THR A 133 -35.59 18.86 -52.52
N GLY A 134 -35.41 18.55 -53.80
CA GLY A 134 -36.00 17.39 -54.47
C GLY A 134 -34.97 16.28 -54.77
N ALA A 135 -33.73 16.41 -54.28
CA ALA A 135 -32.66 15.48 -54.63
C ALA A 135 -32.98 14.03 -54.18
N PRO A 136 -32.77 13.02 -55.05
CA PRO A 136 -32.99 11.62 -54.71
C PRO A 136 -32.00 11.08 -53.67
N PHE A 137 -30.84 11.72 -53.50
CA PHE A 137 -29.80 11.32 -52.56
C PHE A 137 -29.40 12.49 -51.67
N ILE A 138 -29.36 12.22 -50.36
CA ILE A 138 -29.04 13.18 -49.30
C ILE A 138 -27.75 12.76 -48.60
N ALA A 139 -26.66 13.49 -48.82
CA ALA A 139 -25.42 13.31 -48.08
C ALA A 139 -25.44 14.18 -46.81
N ILE A 140 -24.89 13.70 -45.70
CA ILE A 140 -24.92 14.42 -44.42
C ILE A 140 -23.51 14.51 -43.85
N PHE A 141 -23.10 15.72 -43.48
CA PHE A 141 -21.82 15.97 -42.80
C PHE A 141 -22.00 16.88 -41.59
N ASP A 142 -21.60 16.39 -40.43
CA ASP A 142 -21.44 17.22 -39.23
C ASP A 142 -20.30 18.22 -39.39
N ALA A 143 -20.37 19.32 -38.62
CA ALA A 143 -19.51 20.48 -38.82
C ALA A 143 -18.01 20.25 -38.60
N ASP A 144 -17.65 19.16 -37.93
CA ASP A 144 -16.28 18.76 -37.62
C ASP A 144 -15.66 17.77 -38.61
N PHE A 145 -16.41 17.34 -39.64
CA PHE A 145 -15.94 16.37 -40.63
C PHE A 145 -15.32 17.04 -41.87
N VAL A 146 -14.39 16.34 -42.50
CA VAL A 146 -13.70 16.78 -43.72
C VAL A 146 -13.82 15.70 -44.80
N PRO A 147 -14.88 15.70 -45.63
CA PRO A 147 -14.99 14.73 -46.73
C PRO A 147 -13.85 14.83 -47.75
N PRO A 148 -13.37 13.70 -48.29
CA PRO A 148 -12.45 13.70 -49.41
C PRO A 148 -13.17 14.15 -50.69
N ARG A 149 -12.43 14.70 -51.65
CA ARG A 149 -13.01 15.26 -52.88
C ARG A 149 -13.78 14.22 -53.71
N ASP A 150 -13.33 12.97 -53.70
CA ASP A 150 -13.92 11.85 -54.42
C ASP A 150 -15.07 11.14 -53.66
N PHE A 151 -15.56 11.72 -52.55
CA PHE A 151 -16.53 11.06 -51.67
C PHE A 151 -17.81 10.59 -52.41
N LEU A 152 -18.45 11.47 -53.19
CA LEU A 152 -19.69 11.13 -53.91
C LEU A 152 -19.43 10.10 -55.01
N ARG A 153 -18.32 10.23 -55.74
CA ARG A 153 -17.89 9.27 -56.78
C ARG A 153 -17.79 7.84 -56.24
N ARG A 154 -17.35 7.69 -54.99
CA ARG A 154 -17.13 6.40 -54.33
C ARG A 154 -18.34 5.87 -53.57
N THR A 155 -19.35 6.70 -53.30
CA THR A 155 -20.51 6.34 -52.47
C THR A 155 -21.79 6.15 -53.27
N VAL A 156 -22.04 7.01 -54.26
CA VAL A 156 -23.33 7.05 -54.97
C VAL A 156 -23.60 5.80 -55.81
N GLY A 157 -22.57 5.16 -56.38
CA GLY A 157 -22.74 3.94 -57.20
C GLY A 157 -23.30 2.75 -56.42
N VAL A 158 -23.26 2.78 -55.09
CA VAL A 158 -23.85 1.73 -54.24
C VAL A 158 -25.37 1.68 -54.36
N PHE A 159 -26.01 2.78 -54.78
CA PHE A 159 -27.45 2.88 -54.94
C PHE A 159 -27.98 2.29 -56.26
N ASP A 160 -27.10 1.70 -57.08
CA ASP A 160 -27.52 0.86 -58.21
C ASP A 160 -28.35 -0.35 -57.74
N ASP A 161 -28.16 -0.82 -56.50
CA ASP A 161 -29.12 -1.72 -55.85
C ASP A 161 -30.30 -0.88 -55.28
N PRO A 162 -31.52 -1.02 -55.82
CA PRO A 162 -32.67 -0.23 -55.38
C PRO A 162 -33.08 -0.51 -53.94
N ARG A 163 -32.61 -1.61 -53.33
CA ARG A 163 -32.91 -1.96 -51.94
C ARG A 163 -31.99 -1.24 -50.95
N VAL A 164 -30.91 -0.60 -51.40
CA VAL A 164 -30.02 0.15 -50.50
C VAL A 164 -30.70 1.47 -50.13
N GLY A 165 -30.96 1.63 -48.83
CA GLY A 165 -31.54 2.84 -48.25
C GLY A 165 -30.48 3.86 -47.85
N PHE A 166 -29.31 3.40 -47.38
CA PHE A 166 -28.19 4.28 -47.06
C PHE A 166 -26.83 3.59 -47.19
N VAL A 167 -25.79 4.40 -47.32
CA VAL A 167 -24.38 4.00 -47.31
C VAL A 167 -23.61 4.82 -46.27
N GLN A 168 -22.81 4.14 -45.44
CA GLN A 168 -21.96 4.73 -44.41
C GLN A 168 -20.48 4.59 -44.81
N ALA A 169 -19.72 5.68 -44.76
CA ALA A 169 -18.27 5.66 -44.91
C ALA A 169 -17.57 5.54 -43.53
N ARG A 170 -16.30 5.17 -43.55
CA ARG A 170 -15.48 5.04 -42.33
C ARG A 170 -15.05 6.40 -41.78
N TRP A 171 -15.13 6.57 -40.47
CA TRP A 171 -14.53 7.73 -39.80
C TRP A 171 -13.00 7.62 -39.73
N GLY A 172 -12.32 8.71 -40.06
CA GLY A 172 -10.91 8.94 -39.75
C GLY A 172 -10.76 9.97 -38.63
N HIS A 173 -9.54 10.29 -38.24
CA HIS A 173 -9.28 11.17 -37.09
C HIS A 173 -8.27 12.25 -37.46
N LEU A 174 -8.64 13.52 -37.33
CA LEU A 174 -7.75 14.67 -37.58
C LEU A 174 -6.71 14.84 -36.47
N ASP A 175 -7.11 14.61 -35.21
CA ASP A 175 -6.35 14.93 -34.00
C ASP A 175 -5.95 13.70 -33.18
N GLU A 176 -5.87 12.51 -33.80
CA GLU A 176 -5.37 11.28 -33.15
C GLU A 176 -3.94 11.47 -32.58
N GLY A 177 -3.15 12.37 -33.19
CA GLY A 177 -1.81 12.73 -32.74
C GLY A 177 -1.75 13.73 -31.60
N TYR A 178 -2.88 14.34 -31.20
CA TYR A 178 -2.91 15.46 -30.26
C TYR A 178 -2.54 15.04 -28.83
N SER A 179 -3.21 14.02 -28.28
CA SER A 179 -2.96 13.52 -26.93
C SER A 179 -3.08 12.00 -26.85
N TRP A 180 -2.66 11.41 -25.73
CA TRP A 180 -2.91 9.99 -25.48
C TRP A 180 -4.41 9.70 -25.40
N PHE A 181 -5.20 10.67 -24.93
CA PHE A 181 -6.64 10.54 -24.77
C PHE A 181 -7.36 10.51 -26.12
N THR A 182 -7.02 11.41 -27.06
CA THR A 182 -7.59 11.38 -28.42
C THR A 182 -7.17 10.11 -29.16
N ARG A 183 -5.93 9.64 -28.95
CA ARG A 183 -5.49 8.34 -29.49
C ARG A 183 -6.30 7.15 -28.96
N LEU A 184 -6.64 7.11 -27.67
CA LEU A 184 -7.48 6.03 -27.15
C LEU A 184 -8.91 6.10 -27.68
N GLN A 185 -9.48 7.29 -27.85
CA GLN A 185 -10.79 7.46 -28.49
C GLN A 185 -10.77 6.93 -29.94
N ALA A 186 -9.72 7.27 -30.69
CA ALA A 186 -9.54 6.77 -32.06
C ALA A 186 -9.54 5.24 -32.14
N LEU A 187 -8.92 4.52 -31.18
CA LEU A 187 -8.93 3.05 -31.15
C LEU A 187 -10.34 2.47 -31.06
N VAL A 188 -11.23 3.15 -30.35
CA VAL A 188 -12.59 2.67 -30.06
C VAL A 188 -13.53 2.94 -31.22
N VAL A 189 -13.40 4.13 -31.80
CA VAL A 189 -14.08 4.46 -33.05
C VAL A 189 -13.60 3.54 -34.18
N ASP A 190 -12.28 3.28 -34.28
CA ASP A 190 -11.73 2.33 -35.25
C ASP A 190 -12.33 0.93 -35.06
N PHE A 191 -12.51 0.46 -33.82
CA PHE A 191 -13.17 -0.82 -33.54
C PHE A 191 -14.63 -0.83 -34.04
N HIS A 192 -15.41 0.20 -33.71
CA HIS A 192 -16.81 0.28 -34.15
C HIS A 192 -16.90 0.19 -35.69
N PHE A 193 -16.03 0.89 -36.42
CA PHE A 193 -16.08 0.92 -37.87
C PHE A 193 -15.42 -0.29 -38.57
N LEU A 194 -14.22 -0.68 -38.16
CA LEU A 194 -13.45 -1.75 -38.82
C LEU A 194 -13.86 -3.16 -38.40
N VAL A 195 -14.62 -3.30 -37.30
CA VAL A 195 -15.08 -4.60 -36.81
C VAL A 195 -16.60 -4.67 -36.80
N GLU A 196 -17.28 -3.85 -35.99
CA GLU A 196 -18.72 -3.99 -35.80
C GLU A 196 -19.52 -3.65 -37.06
N GLN A 197 -19.36 -2.43 -37.58
CA GLN A 197 -20.05 -1.94 -38.78
C GLN A 197 -19.73 -2.80 -40.01
N ALA A 198 -18.44 -3.09 -40.23
CA ALA A 198 -17.99 -3.92 -41.34
C ALA A 198 -18.65 -5.31 -41.35
N VAL A 199 -18.69 -5.98 -40.20
CA VAL A 199 -19.31 -7.31 -40.08
C VAL A 199 -20.83 -7.24 -40.17
N ARG A 200 -21.45 -6.24 -39.55
CA ARG A 200 -22.91 -6.05 -39.59
C ARG A 200 -23.41 -5.86 -41.01
N ALA A 201 -22.83 -4.92 -41.74
CA ALA A 201 -23.20 -4.65 -43.13
C ALA A 201 -22.95 -5.87 -44.02
N SER A 202 -21.76 -6.48 -43.93
CA SER A 202 -21.42 -7.66 -44.76
C SER A 202 -22.32 -8.86 -44.50
N ARG A 203 -22.81 -9.04 -43.27
CA ARG A 203 -23.62 -10.20 -42.90
C ARG A 203 -25.11 -9.92 -43.05
N GLY A 204 -25.54 -8.69 -43.29
CA GLY A 204 -26.95 -8.28 -43.31
C GLY A 204 -27.56 -8.26 -41.90
N TYR A 205 -26.78 -7.88 -40.90
CA TYR A 205 -27.31 -7.49 -39.58
C TYR A 205 -27.72 -6.03 -39.63
N PHE A 206 -28.58 -5.62 -38.69
CA PHE A 206 -28.95 -4.21 -38.59
C PHE A 206 -27.71 -3.38 -38.27
N THR A 207 -27.53 -2.36 -39.10
CA THR A 207 -26.37 -1.47 -39.15
C THR A 207 -26.87 -0.06 -38.93
N ASN A 208 -26.13 0.78 -38.20
CA ASN A 208 -26.52 2.16 -37.95
C ASN A 208 -25.78 3.11 -38.89
N PHE A 209 -26.52 4.02 -39.51
CA PHE A 209 -25.98 5.29 -39.95
C PHE A 209 -25.54 6.08 -38.72
N THR A 210 -24.34 6.62 -38.72
CA THR A 210 -23.74 7.30 -37.55
C THR A 210 -23.94 8.81 -37.60
N GLY A 211 -25.00 9.27 -38.28
CA GLY A 211 -25.43 10.67 -38.29
C GLY A 211 -24.65 11.59 -39.22
N THR A 212 -23.59 11.11 -39.88
CA THR A 212 -22.67 11.89 -40.73
C THR A 212 -21.81 10.94 -41.58
N ALA A 213 -21.08 11.47 -42.55
CA ALA A 213 -20.15 10.75 -43.41
C ALA A 213 -20.81 9.61 -44.20
N GLY A 214 -22.01 9.86 -44.71
CA GLY A 214 -22.70 8.91 -45.57
C GLY A 214 -23.84 9.55 -46.35
N VAL A 215 -24.49 8.73 -47.18
CA VAL A 215 -25.53 9.16 -48.10
C VAL A 215 -26.78 8.32 -47.85
N TRP A 216 -27.93 8.96 -47.90
CA TRP A 216 -29.25 8.34 -47.83
C TRP A 216 -29.98 8.46 -49.16
N ARG A 217 -30.75 7.43 -49.51
CA ARG A 217 -31.80 7.53 -50.51
C ARG A 217 -32.99 8.23 -49.88
N ARG A 218 -33.45 9.33 -50.49
CA ARG A 218 -34.61 10.11 -50.01
C ARG A 218 -35.84 9.25 -49.77
N ALA A 219 -36.19 8.40 -50.74
CA ALA A 219 -37.34 7.50 -50.64
C ALA A 219 -37.27 6.57 -49.40
N ALA A 220 -36.08 6.18 -48.97
CA ALA A 220 -35.91 5.37 -47.77
C ALA A 220 -36.15 6.19 -46.49
N ILE A 221 -35.75 7.46 -46.46
CA ILE A 221 -36.06 8.38 -45.36
C ILE A 221 -37.58 8.57 -45.24
N GLU A 222 -38.24 8.90 -46.36
CA GLU A 222 -39.67 9.19 -46.42
C GLU A 222 -40.51 7.95 -46.09
N ASP A 223 -40.23 6.80 -46.71
CA ASP A 223 -40.91 5.54 -46.39
C ASP A 223 -40.73 5.20 -44.91
N SER A 224 -39.55 5.39 -44.33
CA SER A 224 -39.32 5.06 -42.91
C SER A 224 -40.04 5.98 -41.92
N GLY A 225 -40.69 7.06 -42.38
CA GLY A 225 -41.39 8.03 -41.53
C GLY A 225 -40.57 9.27 -41.17
N GLY A 226 -39.47 9.53 -41.90
CA GLY A 226 -38.66 10.75 -41.75
C GLY A 226 -37.74 10.77 -40.53
N TRP A 227 -37.08 11.92 -40.35
CA TRP A 227 -36.24 12.22 -39.18
C TRP A 227 -37.11 12.44 -37.94
N SER A 228 -36.76 11.78 -36.83
CA SER A 228 -37.52 11.85 -35.57
C SER A 228 -36.69 12.47 -34.46
N ALA A 229 -37.27 13.44 -33.74
CA ALA A 229 -36.68 14.03 -32.53
C ALA A 229 -37.07 13.30 -31.24
N ALA A 230 -37.72 12.13 -31.33
CA ALA A 230 -38.15 11.36 -30.16
C ALA A 230 -36.98 10.76 -29.36
N THR A 231 -35.82 10.61 -30.01
CA THR A 231 -34.57 10.14 -29.40
C THR A 231 -33.44 11.14 -29.66
N LEU A 232 -32.40 11.11 -28.83
CA LEU A 232 -31.19 11.93 -29.03
C LEU A 232 -30.22 11.39 -30.11
N THR A 233 -30.55 10.23 -30.70
CA THR A 233 -29.79 9.55 -31.77
C THR A 233 -30.75 9.26 -32.92
N GLU A 234 -31.15 10.33 -33.61
CA GLU A 234 -32.11 10.29 -34.72
C GLU A 234 -31.65 9.40 -35.88
N ASP A 235 -30.34 9.24 -36.01
CA ASP A 235 -29.62 8.46 -37.00
C ASP A 235 -29.78 6.95 -36.78
N LEU A 236 -29.54 6.49 -35.55
CA LEU A 236 -29.75 5.09 -35.14
C LEU A 236 -31.23 4.71 -35.27
N ASP A 237 -32.12 5.59 -34.83
CA ASP A 237 -33.57 5.39 -34.90
C ASP A 237 -34.04 5.18 -36.35
N LEU A 238 -33.70 6.11 -37.25
CA LEU A 238 -34.07 6.04 -38.66
C LEU A 238 -33.46 4.80 -39.34
N SER A 239 -32.20 4.46 -39.02
CA SER A 239 -31.53 3.27 -39.56
C SER A 239 -32.26 1.98 -39.25
N TYR A 240 -32.76 1.84 -38.02
CA TYR A 240 -33.50 0.65 -37.59
C TYR A 240 -34.91 0.62 -38.18
N ARG A 241 -35.62 1.75 -38.22
CA ARG A 241 -36.93 1.84 -38.88
C ARG A 241 -36.85 1.46 -40.35
N ALA A 242 -35.85 1.95 -41.07
CA ALA A 242 -35.63 1.62 -42.48
C ALA A 242 -35.36 0.12 -42.68
N GLN A 243 -34.48 -0.47 -41.88
CA GLN A 243 -34.16 -1.90 -42.00
C GLN A 243 -35.32 -2.81 -41.56
N LEU A 244 -36.17 -2.37 -40.63
CA LEU A 244 -37.43 -3.07 -40.29
C LEU A 244 -38.42 -3.07 -41.46
N LYS A 245 -38.38 -2.05 -42.33
CA LYS A 245 -39.14 -1.99 -43.59
C LYS A 245 -38.48 -2.74 -44.75
N GLY A 246 -37.31 -3.34 -44.54
CA GLY A 246 -36.62 -4.15 -45.55
C GLY A 246 -35.57 -3.41 -46.38
N TRP A 247 -35.34 -2.11 -46.12
CA TRP A 247 -34.20 -1.39 -46.70
C TRP A 247 -32.87 -2.00 -46.22
N ARG A 248 -31.87 -1.99 -47.09
CA ARG A 248 -30.52 -2.49 -46.81
C ARG A 248 -29.56 -1.34 -46.56
N SER A 249 -28.59 -1.60 -45.70
CA SER A 249 -27.45 -0.72 -45.44
C SER A 249 -26.24 -1.18 -46.24
N ALA A 250 -25.41 -0.22 -46.63
CA ALA A 250 -24.09 -0.48 -47.18
C ALA A 250 -23.01 0.22 -46.36
N TYR A 251 -21.82 -0.36 -46.31
CA TYR A 251 -20.68 0.19 -45.56
C TYR A 251 -19.43 0.16 -46.43
N LEU A 252 -18.73 1.29 -46.52
CA LEU A 252 -17.52 1.47 -47.32
C LEU A 252 -16.32 1.69 -46.39
N GLU A 253 -15.57 0.62 -46.14
CA GLU A 253 -14.41 0.64 -45.24
C GLU A 253 -13.26 1.50 -45.76
N ASP A 254 -13.07 1.53 -47.10
CA ASP A 254 -11.95 2.21 -47.76
C ASP A 254 -12.21 3.70 -48.02
N VAL A 255 -13.45 4.19 -47.82
CA VAL A 255 -13.79 5.63 -47.91
C VAL A 255 -13.65 6.21 -46.51
N VAL A 256 -12.68 7.10 -46.33
CA VAL A 256 -12.33 7.64 -45.00
C VAL A 256 -12.71 9.12 -44.94
N VAL A 257 -13.51 9.49 -43.94
CA VAL A 257 -13.88 10.88 -43.67
C VAL A 257 -13.34 11.26 -42.29
N PRO A 258 -12.26 12.06 -42.21
CA PRO A 258 -11.69 12.50 -40.94
C PRO A 258 -12.63 13.39 -40.11
N GLU A 259 -12.71 13.12 -38.81
CA GLU A 259 -13.40 13.91 -37.79
C GLU A 259 -12.44 14.51 -36.76
N GLU A 260 -12.92 15.48 -35.96
CA GLU A 260 -12.19 16.01 -34.81
C GLU A 260 -12.69 15.38 -33.50
N LEU A 261 -11.81 14.72 -32.76
CA LEU A 261 -12.14 14.07 -31.49
C LEU A 261 -12.23 15.10 -30.34
N PRO A 262 -13.04 14.80 -29.30
CA PRO A 262 -13.02 15.59 -28.07
C PRO A 262 -11.64 15.60 -27.38
N VAL A 263 -11.05 16.78 -27.23
CA VAL A 263 -9.74 16.95 -26.60
C VAL A 263 -9.77 16.96 -25.06
N SER A 264 -10.95 17.10 -24.45
CA SER A 264 -11.15 17.15 -22.99
C SER A 264 -12.09 16.06 -22.48
N ILE A 265 -11.91 15.62 -21.24
CA ILE A 265 -12.75 14.56 -20.66
C ILE A 265 -14.19 15.01 -20.50
N ASP A 266 -14.43 16.30 -20.20
CA ASP A 266 -15.77 16.85 -20.03
C ASP A 266 -16.51 16.93 -21.38
N ALA A 267 -15.82 17.25 -22.48
CA ALA A 267 -16.41 17.21 -23.83
C ALA A 267 -16.74 15.77 -24.25
N TYR A 268 -15.83 14.83 -23.97
CA TYR A 268 -16.07 13.40 -24.18
C TYR A 268 -17.25 12.89 -23.34
N ARG A 269 -17.34 13.27 -22.05
CA ARG A 269 -18.44 12.89 -21.15
C ARG A 269 -19.80 13.34 -21.69
N ARG A 270 -19.89 14.57 -22.22
CA ARG A 270 -21.10 15.08 -22.88
C ARG A 270 -21.48 14.28 -24.12
N GLN A 271 -20.50 13.99 -24.98
CA GLN A 271 -20.73 13.18 -26.20
C GLN A 271 -21.24 11.78 -25.83
N GLN A 272 -20.54 11.08 -24.94
CA GLN A 272 -20.91 9.73 -24.50
C GLN A 272 -22.25 9.71 -23.76
N SER A 273 -22.55 10.74 -22.94
CA SER A 273 -23.85 10.84 -22.27
C SER A 273 -24.98 10.94 -23.30
N ARG A 274 -24.81 11.72 -24.37
CA ARG A 274 -25.82 11.89 -25.41
C ARG A 274 -26.02 10.59 -26.20
N TRP A 275 -24.93 9.97 -26.64
CA TRP A 275 -24.98 8.70 -27.38
C TRP A 275 -25.59 7.58 -26.56
N ALA A 276 -25.22 7.45 -25.28
CA ALA A 276 -25.79 6.44 -24.39
C ALA A 276 -27.29 6.68 -24.14
N THR A 277 -27.69 7.92 -23.83
CA THR A 277 -29.12 8.25 -23.60
C THR A 277 -29.94 7.94 -24.86
N GLY A 278 -29.50 8.40 -26.03
CA GLY A 278 -30.20 8.14 -27.30
C GLY A 278 -30.27 6.65 -27.64
N SER A 279 -29.18 5.92 -27.46
CA SER A 279 -29.15 4.46 -27.70
C SER A 279 -30.12 3.70 -26.80
N PHE A 280 -30.21 4.05 -25.51
CA PHE A 280 -31.21 3.46 -24.61
C PHE A 280 -32.64 3.84 -24.98
N GLN A 281 -32.90 5.09 -25.40
CA GLN A 281 -34.22 5.49 -25.92
C GLN A 281 -34.60 4.67 -27.17
N CYS A 282 -33.67 4.52 -28.11
CA CYS A 282 -33.82 3.64 -29.27
C CYS A 282 -34.09 2.20 -28.83
N ALA A 283 -33.38 1.66 -27.84
CA ALA A 283 -33.61 0.33 -27.32
C ALA A 283 -35.04 0.19 -26.78
N PHE A 284 -35.51 1.12 -25.94
CA PHE A 284 -36.86 1.10 -25.38
C PHE A 284 -37.95 1.18 -26.46
N SER A 285 -37.73 1.91 -27.55
CA SER A 285 -38.70 2.02 -28.64
C SER A 285 -38.62 0.91 -29.69
N LEU A 286 -37.44 0.35 -29.96
CA LEU A 286 -37.19 -0.51 -31.12
C LEU A 286 -36.97 -1.99 -30.77
N LEU A 287 -36.65 -2.34 -29.52
CA LEU A 287 -36.47 -3.75 -29.13
C LEU A 287 -37.71 -4.59 -29.40
N GLY A 288 -38.88 -4.09 -28.98
CA GLY A 288 -40.16 -4.75 -29.26
C GLY A 288 -40.36 -5.01 -30.76
N PRO A 289 -40.42 -3.96 -31.61
CA PRO A 289 -40.53 -4.10 -33.06
C PRO A 289 -39.52 -5.08 -33.68
N VAL A 290 -38.26 -5.07 -33.23
CA VAL A 290 -37.23 -6.02 -33.67
C VAL A 290 -37.59 -7.46 -33.31
N LEU A 291 -37.99 -7.71 -32.07
CA LEU A 291 -38.33 -9.05 -31.57
C LEU A 291 -39.57 -9.62 -32.28
N TRP A 292 -40.57 -8.80 -32.56
CA TRP A 292 -41.79 -9.19 -33.29
C TRP A 292 -41.65 -9.20 -34.82
N SER A 293 -40.54 -8.67 -35.37
CA SER A 293 -40.31 -8.68 -36.82
C SER A 293 -40.14 -10.10 -37.40
N ARG A 294 -40.33 -10.25 -38.73
CA ARG A 294 -40.09 -11.51 -39.47
C ARG A 294 -38.61 -11.78 -39.77
N ASN A 295 -37.68 -11.01 -39.18
CA ASN A 295 -36.24 -11.19 -39.40
C ASN A 295 -35.71 -12.50 -38.79
N ARG A 296 -34.62 -13.03 -39.34
CA ARG A 296 -33.92 -14.22 -38.80
C ARG A 296 -33.43 -14.00 -37.36
N ALA A 297 -33.41 -15.08 -36.56
CA ALA A 297 -33.00 -15.03 -35.15
C ALA A 297 -31.62 -14.38 -34.94
N ALA A 298 -30.64 -14.66 -35.81
CA ALA A 298 -29.32 -14.04 -35.73
C ALA A 298 -29.36 -12.51 -35.87
N VAL A 299 -30.27 -11.94 -36.68
CA VAL A 299 -30.44 -10.48 -36.81
C VAL A 299 -31.06 -9.92 -35.54
N LYS A 300 -32.08 -10.61 -35.00
CA LYS A 300 -32.72 -10.21 -33.74
C LYS A 300 -31.72 -10.17 -32.59
N ILE A 301 -30.94 -11.24 -32.39
CA ILE A 301 -29.90 -11.31 -31.36
C ILE A 301 -28.87 -10.19 -31.54
N GLN A 302 -28.34 -10.01 -32.76
CA GLN A 302 -27.37 -8.95 -33.05
C GLN A 302 -27.94 -7.54 -32.85
N ALA A 303 -29.23 -7.34 -33.14
CA ALA A 303 -29.91 -6.08 -32.94
C ALA A 303 -30.15 -5.79 -31.46
N VAL A 304 -30.54 -6.79 -30.66
CA VAL A 304 -30.71 -6.67 -29.19
C VAL A 304 -29.38 -6.30 -28.54
N ILE A 305 -28.30 -7.02 -28.86
CA ILE A 305 -26.97 -6.76 -28.32
C ILE A 305 -26.48 -5.36 -28.71
N HIS A 306 -26.75 -4.92 -29.94
CA HIS A 306 -26.37 -3.58 -30.40
C HIS A 306 -27.09 -2.47 -29.64
N LEU A 307 -28.42 -2.55 -29.57
CA LEU A 307 -29.26 -1.53 -28.93
C LEU A 307 -28.95 -1.42 -27.44
N LEU A 308 -28.57 -2.52 -26.80
CA LEU A 308 -28.25 -2.58 -25.38
C LEU A 308 -26.74 -2.50 -25.08
N ALA A 309 -25.88 -2.21 -26.07
CA ALA A 309 -24.42 -2.24 -25.89
C ALA A 309 -23.92 -1.30 -24.77
N TYR A 310 -24.52 -0.11 -24.61
CA TYR A 310 -24.21 0.81 -23.50
C TYR A 310 -24.61 0.27 -22.12
N GLY A 311 -25.39 -0.82 -22.04
CA GLY A 311 -25.79 -1.50 -20.81
C GLY A 311 -24.65 -2.26 -20.12
N VAL A 312 -23.51 -2.48 -20.78
CA VAL A 312 -22.33 -3.11 -20.18
C VAL A 312 -21.88 -2.34 -18.93
N GLY A 313 -21.70 -1.01 -19.01
CA GLY A 313 -21.26 -0.19 -17.89
C GLY A 313 -22.15 -0.31 -16.64
N PRO A 314 -23.48 -0.09 -16.74
CA PRO A 314 -24.41 -0.29 -15.64
C PRO A 314 -24.42 -1.70 -15.05
N LEU A 315 -24.37 -2.75 -15.88
CA LEU A 315 -24.30 -4.14 -15.39
C LEU A 315 -23.05 -4.40 -14.56
N MET A 316 -21.90 -3.89 -15.01
CA MET A 316 -20.64 -4.00 -14.27
C MET A 316 -20.68 -3.24 -12.95
N LEU A 317 -21.33 -2.06 -12.90
CA LEU A 317 -21.51 -1.29 -11.66
C LEU A 317 -22.37 -2.02 -10.62
N ILE A 318 -23.45 -2.66 -11.07
CA ILE A 318 -24.30 -3.47 -10.19
C ILE A 318 -23.46 -4.57 -9.52
N GLN A 319 -22.54 -5.20 -10.24
CA GLN A 319 -21.65 -6.22 -9.66
C GLN A 319 -20.74 -5.64 -8.58
N VAL A 320 -20.07 -4.51 -8.85
CA VAL A 320 -19.20 -3.85 -7.85
C VAL A 320 -19.99 -3.45 -6.61
N ALA A 321 -21.21 -2.94 -6.78
CA ALA A 321 -22.09 -2.58 -5.66
C ALA A 321 -22.52 -3.79 -4.82
N CYS A 322 -22.55 -5.00 -5.40
CA CYS A 322 -22.84 -6.23 -4.66
C CYS A 322 -21.66 -6.72 -3.80
N TYR A 323 -20.42 -6.33 -4.09
CA TYR A 323 -19.24 -6.90 -3.44
C TYR A 323 -19.13 -6.64 -1.94
N PRO A 324 -19.41 -5.44 -1.39
CA PRO A 324 -19.41 -5.23 0.06
C PRO A 324 -20.37 -6.17 0.78
N LEU A 325 -21.58 -6.35 0.25
CA LEU A 325 -22.59 -7.27 0.81
C LEU A 325 -22.11 -8.72 0.78
N LEU A 326 -21.44 -9.15 -0.30
CA LEU A 326 -20.86 -10.48 -0.38
C LEU A 326 -19.69 -10.65 0.61
N LEU A 327 -18.77 -9.69 0.73
CA LEU A 327 -17.66 -9.78 1.67
C LEU A 327 -18.13 -9.82 3.14
N LEU A 328 -19.22 -9.11 3.46
CA LEU A 328 -19.79 -9.11 4.82
C LEU A 328 -20.59 -10.38 5.15
N THR A 329 -21.16 -11.07 4.17
CA THR A 329 -22.08 -12.20 4.40
C THR A 329 -21.54 -13.57 3.96
N ALA A 330 -20.53 -13.61 3.09
CA ALA A 330 -20.04 -14.83 2.46
C ALA A 330 -18.88 -15.53 3.20
N SER A 331 -18.42 -15.03 4.35
CA SER A 331 -17.45 -15.71 5.23
C SER A 331 -17.89 -17.13 5.63
N HIS A 332 -19.18 -17.47 5.46
CA HIS A 332 -19.78 -18.77 5.74
C HIS A 332 -20.08 -19.64 4.50
N TYR A 333 -19.85 -19.16 3.27
CA TYR A 333 -20.19 -19.90 2.04
C TYR A 333 -18.94 -20.21 1.21
N ARG A 334 -18.50 -21.47 1.22
CA ARG A 334 -17.53 -21.97 0.22
C ARG A 334 -18.24 -22.09 -1.12
N LEU A 335 -17.85 -21.26 -2.09
CA LEU A 335 -18.36 -21.33 -3.46
C LEU A 335 -18.11 -22.74 -4.04
N PRO A 336 -19.15 -23.42 -4.56
CA PRO A 336 -18.99 -24.73 -5.21
C PRO A 336 -17.93 -24.70 -6.32
N TRP A 337 -17.16 -25.78 -6.45
CA TRP A 337 -16.06 -25.95 -7.43
C TRP A 337 -16.38 -25.57 -8.90
N PRO A 338 -17.61 -25.65 -9.45
CA PRO A 338 -17.89 -25.17 -10.81
C PRO A 338 -17.80 -23.64 -10.97
N LEU A 339 -18.02 -22.87 -9.90
CA LEU A 339 -17.90 -21.40 -9.92
C LEU A 339 -16.44 -20.92 -9.93
N ALA A 340 -15.51 -21.74 -9.42
CA ALA A 340 -14.08 -21.46 -9.51
C ALA A 340 -13.59 -21.51 -10.98
N TYR A 341 -14.07 -22.45 -11.80
CA TYR A 341 -13.76 -22.50 -13.24
C TYR A 341 -14.41 -21.37 -14.06
N ALA A 342 -15.56 -20.86 -13.61
CA ALA A 342 -16.19 -19.69 -14.22
C ALA A 342 -15.30 -18.44 -14.16
N SER A 343 -14.41 -18.32 -13.17
CA SER A 343 -13.43 -17.22 -13.08
C SER A 343 -12.46 -17.18 -14.28
N GLY A 344 -12.03 -18.34 -14.80
CA GLY A 344 -11.21 -18.42 -16.01
C GLY A 344 -11.95 -17.95 -17.27
N LEU A 345 -13.25 -18.24 -17.35
CA LEU A 345 -14.14 -17.77 -18.42
C LEU A 345 -14.33 -16.24 -18.36
N VAL A 346 -14.46 -15.69 -17.14
CA VAL A 346 -14.56 -14.26 -16.86
C VAL A 346 -13.26 -13.52 -17.23
N VAL A 347 -12.10 -14.09 -16.91
CA VAL A 347 -10.79 -13.54 -17.32
C VAL A 347 -10.66 -13.53 -18.85
N LEU A 348 -11.04 -14.64 -19.51
CA LEU A 348 -11.01 -14.73 -20.97
C LEU A 348 -11.89 -13.67 -21.64
N ILE A 349 -13.06 -13.38 -21.06
CA ILE A 349 -13.98 -12.34 -21.56
C ILE A 349 -13.48 -10.92 -21.23
N GLY A 350 -12.87 -10.71 -20.07
CA GLY A 350 -12.27 -9.43 -19.70
C GLY A 350 -11.20 -8.96 -20.70
N ILE A 351 -10.50 -9.91 -21.33
CA ILE A 351 -9.45 -9.69 -22.33
C ILE A 351 -10.03 -9.42 -23.74
N THR A 352 -11.28 -9.80 -24.00
CA THR A 352 -11.91 -9.70 -25.33
C THR A 352 -11.76 -8.33 -25.99
N PRO A 353 -12.06 -7.19 -25.33
CA PRO A 353 -11.90 -5.88 -25.95
C PRO A 353 -10.47 -5.65 -26.48
N TRP A 354 -9.44 -6.15 -25.80
CA TRP A 354 -8.04 -5.98 -26.22
C TRP A 354 -7.77 -6.72 -27.52
N VAL A 355 -8.27 -7.95 -27.66
CA VAL A 355 -8.18 -8.72 -28.91
C VAL A 355 -8.89 -7.97 -30.04
N CYS A 356 -10.08 -7.42 -29.77
CA CYS A 356 -10.84 -6.62 -30.71
C CYS A 356 -10.06 -5.39 -31.21
N PHE A 357 -9.45 -4.63 -30.30
CA PHE A 357 -8.67 -3.44 -30.65
C PHE A 357 -7.41 -3.79 -31.44
N MET A 358 -6.71 -4.87 -31.09
CA MET A 358 -5.56 -5.36 -31.87
C MET A 358 -5.97 -5.71 -33.30
N VAL A 359 -7.09 -6.44 -33.46
CA VAL A 359 -7.62 -6.77 -34.80
C VAL A 359 -8.02 -5.52 -35.56
N ALA A 360 -8.74 -4.57 -34.94
CA ALA A 360 -9.10 -3.31 -35.59
C ALA A 360 -7.85 -2.56 -36.11
N GLN A 361 -6.78 -2.50 -35.33
CA GLN A 361 -5.54 -1.86 -35.75
C GLN A 361 -4.83 -2.62 -36.89
N THR A 362 -4.83 -3.96 -36.88
CA THR A 362 -4.31 -4.73 -38.03
C THR A 362 -5.10 -4.47 -39.30
N ARG A 363 -6.43 -4.38 -39.22
CA ARG A 363 -7.30 -4.05 -40.36
C ARG A 363 -7.07 -2.63 -40.88
N ARG A 364 -6.71 -1.70 -39.98
CA ARG A 364 -6.27 -0.35 -40.34
C ARG A 364 -4.91 -0.32 -41.06
N GLY A 365 -4.16 -1.43 -41.07
CA GLY A 365 -2.83 -1.53 -41.69
C GLY A 365 -1.68 -1.27 -40.71
N ARG A 366 -1.92 -1.26 -39.41
CA ARG A 366 -0.89 -1.10 -38.36
C ARG A 366 -0.45 -2.46 -37.80
N SER A 367 0.69 -2.50 -37.12
CA SER A 367 1.14 -3.69 -36.39
C SER A 367 0.14 -4.07 -35.30
N TRP A 368 -0.10 -5.36 -35.08
CA TRP A 368 -1.07 -5.81 -34.07
C TRP A 368 -0.80 -5.27 -32.65
N TRP A 369 0.47 -5.09 -32.28
CA TRP A 369 0.88 -4.52 -30.99
C TRP A 369 0.46 -3.05 -30.80
N SER A 370 0.09 -2.31 -31.85
CA SER A 370 -0.38 -0.92 -31.68
C SER A 370 -1.72 -0.85 -30.95
N GLY A 371 -2.47 -1.94 -30.91
CA GLY A 371 -3.66 -2.08 -30.09
C GLY A 371 -3.36 -2.33 -28.61
N ALA A 372 -2.13 -2.69 -28.20
CA ALA A 372 -1.85 -3.09 -26.82
C ALA A 372 -2.15 -2.00 -25.77
N HIS A 373 -2.04 -0.72 -26.14
CA HIS A 373 -2.38 0.40 -25.24
C HIS A 373 -3.88 0.53 -24.96
N SER A 374 -4.74 -0.20 -25.68
CA SER A 374 -6.19 -0.17 -25.49
C SER A 374 -6.65 -0.66 -24.11
N ILE A 375 -5.79 -1.38 -23.37
CA ILE A 375 -6.05 -1.72 -21.97
C ILE A 375 -6.36 -0.48 -21.13
N LEU A 376 -5.69 0.64 -21.43
CA LEU A 376 -5.93 1.92 -20.75
C LEU A 376 -7.31 2.48 -21.08
N PHE A 377 -7.90 2.15 -22.23
CA PHE A 377 -9.25 2.58 -22.54
C PHE A 377 -10.30 1.80 -21.75
N GLN A 378 -10.05 0.53 -21.40
CA GLN A 378 -10.96 -0.22 -20.52
C GLN A 378 -11.04 0.41 -19.13
N VAL A 379 -9.93 0.96 -18.63
CA VAL A 379 -9.88 1.78 -17.41
C VAL A 379 -10.75 3.03 -17.56
N VAL A 380 -10.58 3.79 -18.65
CA VAL A 380 -11.43 4.97 -18.93
C VAL A 380 -12.90 4.56 -19.06
N GLY A 381 -13.20 3.47 -19.76
CA GLY A 381 -14.55 2.93 -19.92
C GLY A 381 -15.21 2.55 -18.59
N ALA A 382 -14.46 1.91 -17.69
CA ALA A 382 -14.92 1.62 -16.32
C ALA A 382 -15.21 2.91 -15.54
N GLY A 383 -14.37 3.94 -15.67
CA GLY A 383 -14.61 5.26 -15.07
C GLY A 383 -15.83 5.98 -15.64
N MET A 384 -16.13 5.78 -16.92
CA MET A 384 -17.31 6.34 -17.60
C MET A 384 -18.62 5.63 -17.26
N SER A 385 -18.58 4.55 -16.49
CA SER A 385 -19.76 3.74 -16.14
C SER A 385 -20.84 4.55 -15.38
N LEU A 386 -20.45 5.44 -14.47
CA LEU A 386 -21.40 6.33 -13.77
C LEU A 386 -22.13 7.24 -14.77
N ASN A 387 -21.40 7.79 -15.74
CA ASN A 387 -22.00 8.61 -16.80
C ASN A 387 -23.02 7.81 -17.63
N THR A 388 -22.72 6.55 -17.95
CA THR A 388 -23.66 5.67 -18.66
C THR A 388 -24.87 5.27 -17.81
N LEU A 389 -24.72 5.09 -16.49
CA LEU A 389 -25.82 4.83 -15.58
C LEU A 389 -26.77 6.04 -15.49
N ILE A 390 -26.23 7.25 -15.39
CA ILE A 390 -27.02 8.48 -15.42
C ILE A 390 -27.73 8.63 -16.78
N ALA A 391 -27.07 8.27 -17.88
CA ALA A 391 -27.67 8.28 -19.21
C ALA A 391 -28.84 7.29 -19.34
N LEU A 392 -28.72 6.09 -18.77
CA LEU A 392 -29.81 5.10 -18.68
C LEU A 392 -31.02 5.65 -17.92
N VAL A 393 -30.80 6.28 -16.77
CA VAL A 393 -31.88 6.91 -15.99
C VAL A 393 -32.55 8.03 -16.80
N ARG A 394 -31.78 8.87 -17.49
CA ARG A 394 -32.31 9.94 -18.35
C ARG A 394 -33.12 9.39 -19.52
N ALA A 395 -32.70 8.27 -20.09
CA ALA A 395 -33.37 7.63 -21.23
C ALA A 395 -34.78 7.11 -20.91
N SER A 396 -35.15 7.00 -19.63
CA SER A 396 -36.54 6.68 -19.23
C SER A 396 -37.55 7.74 -19.68
N ARG A 397 -37.09 8.97 -19.98
CA ARG A 397 -37.90 10.04 -20.57
C ARG A 397 -37.68 10.07 -22.08
N ARG A 398 -38.74 10.28 -22.86
CA ARG A 398 -38.65 10.49 -24.31
C ARG A 398 -38.06 11.89 -24.61
N GLY A 399 -37.27 12.00 -25.68
CA GLY A 399 -36.60 13.24 -26.07
C GLY A 399 -35.51 13.70 -25.10
N GLY A 400 -35.23 15.01 -25.09
CA GLY A 400 -34.22 15.61 -24.22
C GLY A 400 -33.50 16.76 -24.91
N GLU A 401 -32.71 17.52 -24.15
CA GLU A 401 -31.90 18.59 -24.72
C GLU A 401 -30.66 18.02 -25.43
N PHE A 402 -30.49 18.36 -26.72
CA PHE A 402 -29.26 18.06 -27.45
C PHE A 402 -28.16 19.03 -26.99
N VAL A 403 -27.38 18.61 -26.00
CA VAL A 403 -26.18 19.34 -25.58
C VAL A 403 -25.06 19.03 -26.57
N ARG A 404 -24.57 20.07 -27.26
CA ARG A 404 -23.52 19.93 -28.27
C ARG A 404 -22.17 19.57 -27.65
N THR A 405 -21.34 18.91 -28.44
CA THR A 405 -19.94 18.63 -28.08
C THR A 405 -19.07 19.75 -28.64
N PRO A 406 -18.35 20.54 -27.81
CA PRO A 406 -17.54 21.64 -28.31
C PRO A 406 -16.36 21.13 -29.15
N LYS A 407 -16.05 21.86 -30.24
CA LYS A 407 -14.96 21.59 -31.19
C LYS A 407 -14.05 22.82 -31.29
N HIS A 408 -12.76 22.60 -31.52
CA HIS A 408 -11.70 23.59 -31.30
C HIS A 408 -10.74 23.74 -32.49
N ARG A 409 -11.02 23.06 -33.62
CA ARG A 409 -10.18 23.01 -34.83
C ARG A 409 -8.81 22.42 -34.55
N ILE A 410 -8.75 21.38 -33.73
CA ILE A 410 -7.49 20.72 -33.38
C ILE A 410 -7.09 19.74 -34.50
N VAL A 411 -5.85 19.84 -34.95
CA VAL A 411 -5.23 19.02 -36.01
C VAL A 411 -3.77 18.68 -35.65
N GLU A 412 -3.09 19.58 -34.95
CA GLU A 412 -1.68 19.43 -34.61
C GLU A 412 -1.45 19.35 -33.10
N ARG A 413 -0.40 18.61 -32.72
CA ARG A 413 -0.01 18.48 -31.32
C ARG A 413 0.47 19.83 -30.77
N GLY A 414 -0.08 20.22 -29.61
CA GLY A 414 0.31 21.46 -28.92
C GLY A 414 -0.55 22.67 -29.26
N GLN A 415 -1.53 22.56 -30.15
CA GLN A 415 -2.54 23.60 -30.35
C GLN A 415 -3.33 23.83 -29.06
N GLU A 416 -3.46 25.10 -28.65
CA GLU A 416 -4.16 25.46 -27.43
C GLU A 416 -5.66 25.61 -27.67
N TRP A 417 -6.46 25.01 -26.80
CA TRP A 417 -7.92 25.06 -26.85
C TRP A 417 -8.53 25.65 -25.59
N ARG A 418 -7.79 25.71 -24.47
CA ARG A 418 -8.32 26.00 -23.12
C ARG A 418 -8.81 27.45 -22.92
N ASP A 419 -8.33 28.37 -23.74
CA ASP A 419 -8.76 29.78 -23.80
C ASP A 419 -9.84 30.04 -24.86
N GLN A 420 -10.23 29.04 -25.64
CA GLN A 420 -11.27 29.17 -26.66
C GLN A 420 -12.68 29.25 -26.06
N ALA A 421 -13.62 29.76 -26.86
CA ALA A 421 -15.03 29.79 -26.53
C ALA A 421 -15.59 28.38 -26.30
N TYR A 422 -16.68 28.29 -25.54
CA TYR A 422 -17.40 27.04 -25.19
C TYR A 422 -16.66 26.02 -24.34
N VAL A 423 -15.40 26.28 -23.96
CA VAL A 423 -14.69 25.46 -22.97
C VAL A 423 -15.40 25.57 -21.62
N ARG A 424 -15.94 24.42 -21.18
CA ARG A 424 -16.52 24.20 -19.86
C ARG A 424 -15.75 23.08 -19.16
N VAL A 425 -15.31 23.36 -17.95
CA VAL A 425 -14.55 22.46 -17.06
C VAL A 425 -15.16 22.48 -15.66
N GLY A 426 -14.85 21.47 -14.85
CA GLY A 426 -15.28 21.39 -13.45
C GLY A 426 -16.66 20.77 -13.28
N ASP A 427 -16.98 19.74 -14.07
CA ASP A 427 -18.20 18.96 -13.89
C ASP A 427 -18.25 18.37 -12.46
N PRO A 428 -19.29 18.67 -11.64
CA PRO A 428 -19.38 18.17 -10.27
C PRO A 428 -19.42 16.64 -10.17
N ARG A 429 -19.73 15.94 -11.27
CA ARG A 429 -19.66 14.47 -11.35
C ARG A 429 -18.26 13.94 -11.07
N ALA A 430 -17.20 14.72 -11.33
CA ALA A 430 -15.83 14.30 -11.03
C ALA A 430 -15.62 14.00 -9.54
N ALA A 431 -16.31 14.73 -8.64
CA ALA A 431 -16.26 14.45 -7.21
C ALA A 431 -16.97 13.12 -6.87
N ALA A 432 -18.12 12.85 -7.49
CA ALA A 432 -18.82 11.58 -7.33
C ALA A 432 -18.00 10.40 -7.88
N GLU A 433 -17.36 10.57 -9.03
CA GLU A 433 -16.41 9.61 -9.60
C GLU A 433 -15.27 9.35 -8.61
N ALA A 434 -14.63 10.38 -8.04
CA ALA A 434 -13.58 10.21 -7.03
C ALA A 434 -14.06 9.44 -5.77
N ILE A 435 -15.25 9.76 -5.25
CA ILE A 435 -15.84 9.05 -4.10
C ILE A 435 -16.09 7.57 -4.42
N LEU A 436 -16.66 7.28 -5.58
CA LEU A 436 -16.85 5.88 -6.03
C LEU A 436 -15.51 5.17 -6.25
N GLY A 437 -14.50 5.89 -6.72
CA GLY A 437 -13.13 5.37 -6.87
C GLY A 437 -12.53 4.96 -5.52
N VAL A 438 -12.65 5.80 -4.49
CA VAL A 438 -12.22 5.50 -3.12
C VAL A 438 -13.03 4.34 -2.54
N ALA A 439 -14.36 4.33 -2.73
CA ALA A 439 -15.21 3.25 -2.26
C ALA A 439 -14.85 1.90 -2.90
N ALA A 440 -14.60 1.87 -4.21
CA ALA A 440 -14.13 0.67 -4.91
C ALA A 440 -12.72 0.25 -4.46
N LEU A 441 -11.82 1.21 -4.17
CA LEU A 441 -10.49 0.92 -3.65
C LEU A 441 -10.54 0.28 -2.26
N ALA A 442 -11.47 0.72 -1.40
CA ALA A 442 -11.67 0.16 -0.06
C ALA A 442 -12.12 -1.32 -0.07
N ILE A 443 -12.76 -1.79 -1.15
CA ILE A 443 -13.15 -3.19 -1.31
C ILE A 443 -11.91 -4.08 -1.54
N VAL A 444 -10.86 -3.57 -2.18
CA VAL A 444 -9.67 -4.34 -2.58
C VAL A 444 -8.97 -5.03 -1.40
N PRO A 445 -8.56 -4.34 -0.32
CA PRO A 445 -7.88 -4.99 0.81
C PRO A 445 -8.79 -6.01 1.52
N ALA A 446 -10.08 -5.70 1.68
CA ALA A 446 -11.04 -6.63 2.28
C ALA A 446 -11.22 -7.90 1.43
N ALA A 447 -11.28 -7.76 0.10
CA ALA A 447 -11.36 -8.89 -0.82
C ALA A 447 -10.06 -9.72 -0.81
N MET A 448 -8.89 -9.09 -0.76
CA MET A 448 -7.60 -9.80 -0.65
C MET A 448 -7.49 -10.57 0.67
N ALA A 449 -7.86 -9.96 1.79
CA ALA A 449 -7.89 -10.61 3.10
C ALA A 449 -8.83 -11.82 3.14
N ALA A 450 -9.94 -11.76 2.40
CA ALA A 450 -10.90 -12.86 2.25
C ALA A 450 -10.52 -13.89 1.17
N GLY A 451 -9.35 -13.77 0.51
CA GLY A 451 -8.90 -14.65 -0.57
C GLY A 451 -9.69 -14.50 -1.89
N GLN A 452 -10.49 -13.44 -2.05
CA GLN A 452 -11.36 -13.18 -3.20
C GLN A 452 -10.67 -12.34 -4.29
N TRP A 453 -9.64 -12.91 -4.91
CA TRP A 453 -8.77 -12.21 -5.87
C TRP A 453 -9.49 -11.61 -7.09
N LEU A 454 -10.53 -12.25 -7.60
CA LEU A 454 -11.28 -11.74 -8.75
C LEU A 454 -12.06 -10.46 -8.39
N MET A 455 -12.67 -10.42 -7.19
CA MET A 455 -13.34 -9.23 -6.67
C MET A 455 -12.35 -8.10 -6.44
N ALA A 456 -11.16 -8.42 -5.91
CA ALA A 456 -10.08 -7.44 -5.73
C ALA A 456 -9.62 -6.85 -7.08
N LEU A 457 -9.37 -7.69 -8.10
CA LEU A 457 -8.94 -7.26 -9.43
C LEU A 457 -10.00 -6.37 -10.10
N TYR A 458 -11.27 -6.78 -10.05
CA TYR A 458 -12.36 -6.06 -10.69
C TYR A 458 -12.67 -4.73 -9.99
N SER A 459 -12.66 -4.72 -8.64
CA SER A 459 -12.80 -3.48 -7.87
C SER A 459 -11.64 -2.52 -8.12
N CYS A 460 -10.43 -3.04 -8.30
CA CYS A 460 -9.26 -2.24 -8.66
C CYS A 460 -9.41 -1.60 -10.04
N LEU A 461 -9.91 -2.32 -11.06
CA LEU A 461 -10.19 -1.74 -12.38
C LEU A 461 -11.16 -0.55 -12.28
N PHE A 462 -12.22 -0.67 -11.50
CA PHE A 462 -13.18 0.42 -11.27
C PHE A 462 -12.60 1.57 -10.44
N ALA A 463 -11.87 1.26 -9.37
CA ALA A 463 -11.18 2.24 -8.54
C ALA A 463 -10.24 3.11 -9.40
N VAL A 464 -9.38 2.47 -10.18
CA VAL A 464 -8.46 3.16 -11.09
C VAL A 464 -9.25 3.90 -12.18
N GLY A 465 -10.27 3.29 -12.76
CA GLY A 465 -11.09 3.92 -13.80
C GLY A 465 -11.74 5.23 -13.34
N PHE A 466 -12.44 5.19 -12.21
CA PHE A 466 -13.07 6.37 -11.62
C PHE A 466 -12.06 7.43 -11.21
N MET A 467 -10.96 7.04 -10.57
CA MET A 467 -9.90 7.97 -10.18
C MET A 467 -9.22 8.61 -11.39
N VAL A 468 -9.04 7.88 -12.49
CA VAL A 468 -8.48 8.42 -13.74
C VAL A 468 -9.42 9.45 -14.36
N VAL A 469 -10.72 9.16 -14.47
CA VAL A 469 -11.69 10.11 -15.04
C VAL A 469 -11.80 11.36 -14.15
N ALA A 470 -11.88 11.20 -12.83
CA ALA A 470 -11.90 12.31 -11.89
C ALA A 470 -10.61 13.15 -11.96
N ALA A 471 -9.44 12.50 -12.05
CA ALA A 471 -8.16 13.18 -12.18
C ALA A 471 -8.05 13.94 -13.50
N LEU A 472 -8.53 13.39 -14.62
CA LEU A 472 -8.56 14.10 -15.90
C LEU A 472 -9.43 15.35 -15.82
N SER A 473 -10.60 15.27 -15.19
CA SER A 473 -11.48 16.44 -15.00
C SER A 473 -10.83 17.49 -14.10
N ALA A 474 -10.13 17.07 -13.05
CA ALA A 474 -9.39 17.98 -12.17
C ALA A 474 -8.20 18.65 -12.89
N VAL A 475 -7.47 17.92 -13.73
CA VAL A 475 -6.38 18.45 -14.54
C VAL A 475 -6.91 19.46 -15.56
N ASP A 476 -7.96 19.12 -16.31
CA ASP A 476 -8.59 20.04 -17.26
C ASP A 476 -9.04 21.33 -16.55
N LEU A 477 -9.68 21.21 -15.38
CA LEU A 477 -10.08 22.36 -14.56
C LEU A 477 -8.87 23.21 -14.14
N LEU A 478 -7.83 22.59 -13.58
CA LEU A 478 -6.65 23.28 -13.09
C LEU A 478 -5.89 23.97 -14.22
N GLU A 479 -5.71 23.32 -15.36
CA GLU A 479 -5.03 23.89 -16.52
C GLU A 479 -5.81 25.06 -17.11
N VAL A 480 -7.14 24.93 -17.27
CA VAL A 480 -7.99 26.02 -17.77
C VAL A 480 -7.98 27.22 -16.82
N VAL A 481 -8.14 26.99 -15.51
CA VAL A 481 -8.13 28.07 -14.51
C VAL A 481 -6.75 28.74 -14.46
N THR A 482 -5.67 27.95 -14.48
CA THR A 482 -4.29 28.47 -14.48
C THR A 482 -4.03 29.30 -15.73
N LEU A 483 -4.43 28.83 -16.92
CA LEU A 483 -4.26 29.57 -18.16
C LEU A 483 -5.04 30.89 -18.13
N ARG A 484 -6.32 30.85 -17.75
CA ARG A 484 -7.21 32.01 -17.76
C ARG A 484 -6.88 33.05 -16.69
N ARG A 485 -6.37 32.63 -15.52
CA ARG A 485 -6.05 33.55 -14.40
C ARG A 485 -4.58 33.95 -14.32
N LEU A 486 -3.65 33.04 -14.65
CA LEU A 486 -2.20 33.21 -14.41
C LEU A 486 -1.37 33.20 -15.71
N GLY A 487 -1.98 32.89 -16.86
CA GLY A 487 -1.35 32.94 -18.17
C GLY A 487 -0.48 31.74 -18.54
N ARG A 488 0.02 31.75 -19.79
CA ARG A 488 0.73 30.61 -20.41
C ARG A 488 2.00 30.17 -19.68
N ARG A 489 2.74 31.10 -19.06
CA ARG A 489 3.96 30.77 -18.30
C ARG A 489 3.66 29.92 -17.07
N ALA A 490 2.56 30.22 -16.36
CA ALA A 490 2.12 29.43 -15.21
C ALA A 490 1.63 28.05 -15.65
N LEU A 491 0.86 27.97 -16.73
CA LEU A 491 0.42 26.69 -17.32
C LEU A 491 1.62 25.80 -17.70
N ALA A 492 2.64 26.36 -18.38
CA ALA A 492 3.83 25.61 -18.75
C ALA A 492 4.57 25.04 -17.53
N ARG A 493 4.67 25.82 -16.44
CA ARG A 493 5.25 25.33 -15.17
C ARG A 493 4.40 24.21 -14.56
N LEU A 494 3.08 24.36 -14.56
CA LEU A 494 2.16 23.33 -14.07
C LEU A 494 2.29 22.03 -14.87
N GLN A 495 2.33 22.10 -16.21
CA GLN A 495 2.47 20.94 -17.09
C GLN A 495 3.80 20.20 -16.90
N VAL A 496 4.83 20.90 -16.44
CA VAL A 496 6.14 20.29 -16.11
C VAL A 496 6.16 19.73 -14.68
N ALA A 497 5.64 20.49 -13.71
CA ALA A 497 5.73 20.15 -12.29
C ALA A 497 4.64 19.16 -11.83
N GLY A 498 3.42 19.26 -12.38
CA GLY A 498 2.27 18.42 -12.01
C GLY A 498 2.55 16.92 -12.15
N PRO A 499 3.04 16.42 -13.30
CA PRO A 499 3.40 15.01 -13.45
C PRO A 499 4.51 14.57 -12.49
N ALA A 500 5.43 15.47 -12.13
CA ALA A 500 6.49 15.18 -11.16
C ALA A 500 5.91 15.03 -9.75
N ALA A 501 5.05 15.95 -9.34
CA ALA A 501 4.38 15.90 -8.05
C ALA A 501 3.48 14.66 -7.92
N ALA A 502 2.74 14.31 -8.96
CA ALA A 502 1.92 13.09 -8.98
C ALA A 502 2.78 11.81 -8.88
N LEU A 503 3.90 11.75 -9.60
CA LEU A 503 4.85 10.64 -9.50
C LEU A 503 5.43 10.53 -8.09
N LEU A 504 5.89 11.64 -7.51
CA LEU A 504 6.43 11.67 -6.16
C LEU A 504 5.36 11.25 -5.13
N ALA A 505 4.12 11.73 -5.24
CA ALA A 505 3.03 11.31 -4.37
C ALA A 505 2.80 9.79 -4.43
N LEU A 506 2.79 9.20 -5.63
CA LEU A 506 2.67 7.75 -5.81
C LEU A 506 3.84 7.00 -5.18
N CYS A 507 5.08 7.46 -5.38
CA CYS A 507 6.24 6.88 -4.72
C CYS A 507 6.19 7.04 -3.19
N GLY A 508 5.63 8.13 -2.69
CA GLY A 508 5.42 8.37 -1.26
C GLY A 508 4.45 7.37 -0.65
N LEU A 509 3.33 7.08 -1.34
CA LEU A 509 2.41 6.02 -0.94
C LEU A 509 3.09 4.65 -0.94
N LEU A 510 3.92 4.35 -1.95
CA LEU A 510 4.68 3.10 -2.01
C LEU A 510 5.68 2.97 -0.86
N LEU A 511 6.41 4.05 -0.53
CA LEU A 511 7.36 4.09 0.58
C LEU A 511 6.65 3.99 1.94
N LEU A 512 5.50 4.63 2.10
CA LEU A 512 4.67 4.50 3.31
C LEU A 512 4.15 3.08 3.47
N PHE A 513 3.68 2.45 2.38
CA PHE A 513 3.29 1.04 2.41
C PHE A 513 4.47 0.15 2.82
N ALA A 514 5.67 0.42 2.30
CA ALA A 514 6.87 -0.30 2.71
C ALA A 514 7.22 -0.10 4.18
N ALA A 515 7.06 1.11 4.71
CA ALA A 515 7.24 1.41 6.12
C ALA A 515 6.23 0.70 7.05
N GLN A 516 5.10 0.20 6.52
CA GLN A 516 4.12 -0.59 7.29
C GLN A 516 4.45 -2.10 7.32
N MET A 517 5.36 -2.60 6.47
CA MET A 517 5.76 -4.00 6.50
C MET A 517 6.51 -4.34 7.81
N PRO A 518 6.40 -5.57 8.36
CA PRO A 518 7.19 -6.01 9.51
C PRO A 518 8.68 -5.74 9.30
N GLU A 519 9.40 -5.31 10.35
CA GLU A 519 10.83 -4.99 10.25
C GLU A 519 11.63 -6.29 10.02
N PRO A 520 12.21 -6.46 8.82
CA PRO A 520 12.79 -7.73 8.42
C PRO A 520 14.20 -7.95 9.02
N PHE A 521 14.82 -6.91 9.58
CA PHE A 521 16.21 -6.93 10.04
C PHE A 521 16.35 -6.40 11.47
N GLU A 522 17.21 -7.04 12.27
CA GLU A 522 17.52 -6.58 13.63
C GLU A 522 18.28 -5.24 13.69
N ASP A 523 18.96 -4.85 12.59
CA ASP A 523 19.66 -3.56 12.46
C ASP A 523 18.76 -2.36 12.78
N GLY A 524 17.49 -2.39 12.32
CA GLY A 524 16.54 -1.31 12.57
C GLY A 524 16.23 -1.15 14.05
N TYR A 525 16.10 -2.27 14.76
CA TYR A 525 15.92 -2.30 16.21
C TYR A 525 17.19 -1.87 16.95
N GLY A 526 18.39 -2.18 16.42
CA GLY A 526 19.66 -1.72 16.99
C GLY A 526 19.80 -0.19 16.96
N HIS A 527 19.53 0.42 15.80
CA HIS A 527 19.53 1.88 15.66
C HIS A 527 18.47 2.55 16.52
N TRP A 528 17.30 1.91 16.66
CA TRP A 528 16.29 2.34 17.62
C TRP A 528 16.84 2.36 19.05
N LEU A 529 17.48 1.29 19.53
CA LEU A 529 17.94 1.18 20.92
C LEU A 529 18.95 2.27 21.28
N ILE A 530 19.89 2.56 20.37
CA ILE A 530 20.88 3.64 20.54
C ILE A 530 20.17 5.00 20.63
N ALA A 531 19.22 5.26 19.73
CA ALA A 531 18.46 6.51 19.73
C ALA A 531 17.56 6.64 20.97
N ALA A 532 16.95 5.54 21.42
CA ALA A 532 16.09 5.49 22.60
C ALA A 532 16.91 5.70 23.88
N ASN A 533 18.10 5.12 23.98
CA ASN A 533 19.03 5.36 25.08
C ASN A 533 19.50 6.83 25.13
N LEU A 534 19.83 7.42 23.98
CA LEU A 534 20.14 8.85 23.89
C LEU A 534 18.94 9.72 24.30
N ALA A 535 17.73 9.36 23.88
CA ALA A 535 16.52 10.09 24.23
C ALA A 535 16.15 9.97 25.71
N SER A 536 16.50 8.86 26.38
CA SER A 536 16.20 8.63 27.80
C SER A 536 17.28 9.16 28.75
N THR A 537 18.56 9.04 28.40
CA THR A 537 19.70 9.36 29.29
C THR A 537 20.44 10.64 28.91
N GLY A 538 20.30 11.12 27.68
CA GLY A 538 21.15 12.18 27.13
C GLY A 538 22.56 11.72 26.76
N SER A 539 22.90 10.45 26.97
CA SER A 539 24.20 9.85 26.61
C SER A 539 24.07 9.00 25.35
N LEU A 540 25.04 9.09 24.44
CA LEU A 540 25.10 8.20 23.28
C LEU A 540 25.83 6.92 23.69
N HIS A 541 25.08 5.84 23.85
CA HIS A 541 25.62 4.55 24.24
C HIS A 541 24.89 3.42 23.50
N ASP A 542 25.64 2.42 23.01
CA ASP A 542 25.10 1.15 22.54
C ASP A 542 25.09 0.14 23.69
N PRO A 543 23.92 -0.15 24.29
CA PRO A 543 23.85 -1.01 25.47
C PRO A 543 24.20 -2.47 25.20
N LEU A 544 24.09 -2.93 23.95
CA LEU A 544 24.28 -4.34 23.59
C LEU A 544 25.74 -4.67 23.30
N PHE A 545 26.42 -3.79 22.58
CA PHE A 545 27.80 -4.03 22.18
C PHE A 545 28.82 -3.19 22.94
N GLY A 546 28.37 -2.41 23.93
CA GLY A 546 29.24 -1.57 24.77
C GLY A 546 29.99 -0.54 23.95
N MET A 547 29.36 0.00 22.91
CA MET A 547 30.01 0.94 22.02
C MET A 547 29.75 2.36 22.45
N GLU A 548 30.74 2.93 23.10
CA GLU A 548 30.76 4.36 23.44
C GLU A 548 31.23 5.21 22.25
N ASP A 549 31.89 4.63 21.24
CA ASP A 549 32.60 5.34 20.17
C ASP A 549 32.17 4.99 18.72
N THR A 550 30.96 4.49 18.49
CA THR A 550 30.45 4.39 17.11
C THR A 550 29.91 5.72 16.62
N TRP A 551 30.76 6.44 15.89
CA TRP A 551 30.37 7.68 15.23
C TRP A 551 29.23 7.46 14.21
N LEU A 552 27.98 7.68 14.66
CA LEU A 552 26.76 7.85 13.87
C LEU A 552 25.80 8.92 14.46
N PRO A 553 26.28 10.10 14.92
CA PRO A 553 25.44 11.03 15.70
C PRO A 553 24.32 11.66 14.87
N GLY A 554 24.53 11.93 13.57
CA GLY A 554 23.56 12.69 12.77
C GLY A 554 22.16 12.05 12.72
N TYR A 555 22.09 10.73 12.51
CA TYR A 555 20.82 10.01 12.47
C TYR A 555 20.26 9.74 13.87
N HIS A 556 21.08 9.28 14.81
CA HIS A 556 20.59 8.93 16.15
C HIS A 556 20.11 10.15 16.93
N VAL A 557 20.70 11.34 16.74
CA VAL A 557 20.19 12.59 17.33
C VAL A 557 18.81 12.93 16.76
N LEU A 558 18.64 12.82 15.45
CA LEU A 558 17.35 13.07 14.80
C LEU A 558 16.30 12.04 15.23
N ALA A 559 16.67 10.76 15.28
CA ALA A 559 15.82 9.67 15.74
C ALA A 559 15.44 9.83 17.22
N ALA A 560 16.39 10.21 18.08
CA ALA A 560 16.15 10.48 19.50
C ALA A 560 15.15 11.63 19.67
N ALA A 561 15.27 12.71 18.88
CA ALA A 561 14.30 13.81 18.90
C ALA A 561 12.88 13.34 18.50
N VAL A 562 12.76 12.47 17.49
CA VAL A 562 11.48 11.86 17.10
C VAL A 562 10.92 10.99 18.24
N LEU A 563 11.75 10.12 18.83
CA LEU A 563 11.34 9.26 19.95
C LEU A 563 10.97 10.06 21.20
N HIS A 564 11.62 11.20 21.44
CA HIS A 564 11.29 12.08 22.56
C HIS A 564 9.90 12.72 22.40
N VAL A 565 9.47 13.01 21.17
CA VAL A 565 8.14 13.60 20.88
C VAL A 565 7.04 12.54 20.83
N PHE A 566 7.29 11.41 20.18
CA PHE A 566 6.24 10.42 19.90
C PHE A 566 6.22 9.25 20.91
N GLY A 567 7.30 9.04 21.67
CA GLY A 567 7.47 7.97 22.64
C GLY A 567 8.62 7.02 22.29
N LEU A 568 9.30 6.50 23.32
CA LEU A 568 10.55 5.74 23.17
C LEU A 568 10.39 4.44 22.36
N TRP A 569 9.22 3.82 22.32
CA TRP A 569 8.98 2.56 21.57
C TRP A 569 8.24 2.76 20.24
N GLN A 570 8.14 4.00 19.72
CA GLN A 570 7.46 4.29 18.46
C GLN A 570 8.33 3.98 17.23
N LEU A 571 8.55 2.70 16.94
CA LEU A 571 9.30 2.26 15.76
C LEU A 571 8.65 2.74 14.44
N GLY A 572 7.32 2.80 14.39
CA GLY A 572 6.58 3.32 13.23
C GLY A 572 6.95 4.76 12.87
N ALA A 573 7.23 5.63 13.86
CA ALA A 573 7.63 7.01 13.62
C ALA A 573 9.04 7.09 12.99
N LEU A 574 9.96 6.22 13.40
CA LEU A 574 11.30 6.14 12.81
C LEU A 574 11.26 5.62 11.37
N LYS A 575 10.40 4.65 11.08
CA LYS A 575 10.18 4.15 9.71
C LYS A 575 9.54 5.20 8.82
N ALA A 576 8.60 6.00 9.35
CA ALA A 576 8.04 7.15 8.64
C ALA A 576 9.11 8.21 8.33
N LEU A 577 10.03 8.49 9.26
CA LEU A 577 11.19 9.35 9.00
C LEU A 577 12.05 8.82 7.84
N GLY A 578 12.34 7.52 7.82
CA GLY A 578 13.02 6.85 6.70
C GLY A 578 12.31 7.08 5.36
N ALA A 579 10.99 6.89 5.32
CA ALA A 579 10.19 7.08 4.11
C ALA A 579 10.22 8.54 3.61
N VAL A 580 10.19 9.52 4.54
CA VAL A 580 10.31 10.95 4.21
C VAL A 580 11.68 11.28 3.62
N LEU A 581 12.76 10.71 4.17
CA LEU A 581 14.12 10.87 3.63
C LEU A 581 14.25 10.21 2.26
N GLY A 582 13.67 9.02 2.07
CA GLY A 582 13.59 8.37 0.75
C GLY A 582 12.87 9.26 -0.28
N MET A 583 11.75 9.88 0.10
CA MET A 583 11.03 10.84 -0.72
C MET A 583 11.87 12.07 -1.09
N ALA A 584 12.62 12.62 -0.13
CA ALA A 584 13.56 13.71 -0.38
C ALA A 584 14.68 13.30 -1.36
N THR A 585 15.17 12.06 -1.27
CA THR A 585 16.13 11.49 -2.22
C THR A 585 15.55 11.41 -3.63
N LEU A 586 14.32 10.92 -3.80
CA LEU A 586 13.64 10.87 -5.10
C LEU A 586 13.46 12.27 -5.70
N ALA A 587 13.09 13.26 -4.89
CA ALA A 587 12.98 14.65 -5.32
C ALA A 587 14.34 15.23 -5.77
N CYS A 588 15.42 14.92 -5.07
CA CYS A 588 16.77 15.29 -5.47
C CYS A 588 17.15 14.67 -6.81
N VAL A 589 16.91 13.35 -6.99
CA VAL A 589 17.19 12.62 -8.23
C VAL A 589 16.42 13.21 -9.42
N TYR A 590 15.12 13.51 -9.24
CA TYR A 590 14.33 14.18 -10.27
C TYR A 590 14.92 15.53 -10.69
N CYS A 591 15.40 16.29 -9.71
CA CYS A 591 15.99 17.62 -9.91
C CYS A 591 17.40 17.61 -10.50
N ILE A 592 18.16 16.52 -10.33
CA ILE A 592 19.50 16.32 -10.91
C ILE A 592 19.38 15.99 -12.40
N ALA A 593 18.32 15.28 -12.80
CA ALA A 593 18.18 14.76 -14.16
C ALA A 593 18.22 15.88 -15.23
N PRO A 594 18.88 15.66 -16.38
CA PRO A 594 19.01 16.67 -17.44
C PRO A 594 17.68 17.14 -18.03
N ASN A 595 16.67 16.27 -18.03
CA ASN A 595 15.34 16.57 -18.53
C ASN A 595 14.26 15.82 -17.74
N ALA A 596 13.01 16.28 -17.84
CA ALA A 596 11.89 15.72 -17.09
C ALA A 596 11.60 14.24 -17.41
N ARG A 597 11.92 13.76 -18.63
CA ARG A 597 11.70 12.35 -19.01
C ARG A 597 12.69 11.43 -18.31
N GLN A 598 13.97 11.79 -18.34
CA GLN A 598 15.01 11.08 -17.59
C GLN A 598 14.77 11.15 -16.08
N GLY A 599 14.31 12.30 -15.56
CA GLY A 599 13.94 12.45 -14.15
C GLY A 599 12.84 11.50 -13.73
N ARG A 600 11.75 11.40 -14.51
CA ARG A 600 10.66 10.43 -14.24
C ARG A 600 11.16 8.99 -14.28
N LEU A 601 11.95 8.63 -15.30
CA LEU A 601 12.49 7.26 -15.43
C LEU A 601 13.40 6.90 -14.25
N ALA A 602 14.31 7.81 -13.85
CA ALA A 602 15.22 7.58 -12.73
C ALA A 602 14.46 7.40 -11.41
N VAL A 603 13.45 8.24 -11.14
CA VAL A 603 12.60 8.11 -9.94
C VAL A 603 11.85 6.78 -9.93
N ILE A 604 11.25 6.37 -11.06
CA ILE A 604 10.53 5.09 -11.16
C ILE A 604 11.49 3.91 -10.90
N LEU A 605 12.63 3.89 -11.57
CA LEU A 605 13.63 2.83 -11.43
C LEU A 605 14.19 2.74 -10.01
N LEU A 606 14.38 3.89 -9.35
CA LEU A 606 14.86 3.95 -7.98
C LEU A 606 13.77 3.53 -6.98
N ALA A 607 12.55 4.07 -7.09
CA ALA A 607 11.45 3.76 -6.18
C ALA A 607 10.99 2.30 -6.26
N LEU A 608 11.11 1.66 -7.44
CA LEU A 608 10.80 0.24 -7.63
C LEU A 608 11.99 -0.68 -7.33
N ASN A 609 13.16 -0.15 -6.98
CA ASN A 609 14.29 -0.97 -6.61
C ASN A 609 14.07 -1.55 -5.19
N PRO A 610 14.14 -2.88 -5.00
CA PRO A 610 13.95 -3.50 -3.69
C PRO A 610 14.85 -2.91 -2.60
N VAL A 611 16.15 -2.75 -2.87
CA VAL A 611 17.10 -2.19 -1.90
C VAL A 611 16.69 -0.78 -1.51
N PHE A 612 16.31 0.06 -2.48
CA PHE A 612 15.85 1.41 -2.16
C PHE A 612 14.56 1.41 -1.33
N LEU A 613 13.57 0.61 -1.74
CA LEU A 613 12.25 0.59 -1.12
C LEU A 613 12.32 0.13 0.34
N PHE A 614 13.01 -0.99 0.60
CA PHE A 614 13.06 -1.57 1.94
C PHE A 614 13.98 -0.81 2.88
N THR A 615 15.17 -0.39 2.44
CA THR A 615 16.06 0.43 3.29
C THR A 615 15.42 1.79 3.64
N SER A 616 14.62 2.37 2.74
CA SER A 616 13.86 3.60 3.07
C SER A 616 12.69 3.34 4.02
N GLY A 617 12.17 2.11 4.07
CA GLY A 617 11.06 1.72 4.96
C GLY A 617 11.51 1.23 6.34
N SER A 618 12.81 1.00 6.54
CA SER A 618 13.40 0.52 7.81
C SER A 618 13.97 1.65 8.66
N ALA A 619 14.10 1.41 9.96
CA ALA A 619 14.67 2.36 10.93
C ALA A 619 16.22 2.36 10.92
N VAL A 620 16.85 2.75 9.81
CA VAL A 620 18.32 2.73 9.65
C VAL A 620 18.90 4.06 9.17
N VAL A 621 20.23 4.20 9.20
CA VAL A 621 20.95 5.46 8.92
C VAL A 621 21.09 5.81 7.42
N GLU A 622 21.04 4.81 6.54
CA GLU A 622 21.29 4.94 5.10
C GLU A 622 20.41 5.96 4.36
N PRO A 623 19.10 6.11 4.65
CA PRO A 623 18.24 7.12 4.04
C PRO A 623 18.74 8.55 4.26
N LEU A 624 19.19 8.89 5.48
CA LEU A 624 19.68 10.24 5.79
C LEU A 624 20.98 10.52 5.03
N LEU A 625 21.94 9.60 5.11
CA LEU A 625 23.21 9.70 4.39
C LEU A 625 22.99 9.95 2.89
N THR A 626 22.12 9.14 2.28
CA THR A 626 21.90 9.18 0.83
C THR A 626 21.17 10.43 0.40
N THR A 627 20.23 10.90 1.21
CA THR A 627 19.54 12.18 0.99
C THR A 627 20.53 13.33 0.99
N LEU A 628 21.46 13.35 1.96
CA LEU A 628 22.49 14.39 2.07
C LEU A 628 23.49 14.34 0.91
N LEU A 629 23.95 13.15 0.50
CA LEU A 629 24.84 12.98 -0.66
C LEU A 629 24.17 13.37 -1.98
N ALA A 630 22.90 12.96 -2.18
CA ALA A 630 22.12 13.35 -3.36
C ALA A 630 21.86 14.86 -3.39
N GLY A 631 21.55 15.46 -2.24
CA GLY A 631 21.40 16.91 -2.09
C GLY A 631 22.71 17.66 -2.37
N ALA A 632 23.84 17.15 -1.89
CA ALA A 632 25.16 17.71 -2.16
C ALA A 632 25.50 17.67 -3.66
N ALA A 633 25.23 16.53 -4.33
CA ALA A 633 25.39 16.39 -5.77
C ALA A 633 24.49 17.37 -6.55
N LEU A 634 23.21 17.51 -6.16
CA LEU A 634 22.29 18.48 -6.77
C LEU A 634 22.79 19.93 -6.62
N ALA A 635 23.25 20.31 -5.42
CA ALA A 635 23.82 21.62 -5.18
C ALA A 635 25.08 21.86 -6.02
N GLY A 636 25.95 20.86 -6.15
CA GLY A 636 27.13 20.88 -7.01
C GLY A 636 26.78 21.07 -8.49
N VAL A 637 25.84 20.28 -9.02
CA VAL A 637 25.38 20.40 -10.41
C VAL A 637 24.76 21.78 -10.70
N ARG A 638 24.12 22.41 -9.70
CA ARG A 638 23.56 23.76 -9.80
C ARG A 638 24.55 24.89 -9.50
N GLY A 639 25.84 24.59 -9.29
CA GLY A 639 26.87 25.60 -9.01
C GLY A 639 26.85 26.17 -7.58
N ARG A 640 26.02 25.64 -6.67
CA ARG A 640 25.90 26.10 -5.28
C ARG A 640 26.89 25.39 -4.35
N MET A 641 28.18 25.63 -4.57
CA MET A 641 29.27 24.88 -3.93
C MET A 641 29.31 24.99 -2.40
N ARG A 642 28.88 26.13 -1.83
CA ARG A 642 28.77 26.31 -0.36
C ARG A 642 27.80 25.31 0.26
N LEU A 643 26.61 25.21 -0.34
CA LEU A 643 25.57 24.29 0.09
C LEU A 643 25.98 22.84 -0.16
N ALA A 644 26.64 22.55 -1.29
CA ALA A 644 27.17 21.23 -1.58
C ALA A 644 28.15 20.75 -0.51
N ALA A 645 29.07 21.61 -0.08
CA ALA A 645 30.03 21.31 0.97
C ALA A 645 29.37 21.11 2.34
N LEU A 646 28.40 21.96 2.72
CA LEU A 646 27.67 21.82 3.99
C LEU A 646 26.89 20.49 4.05
N LEU A 647 26.21 20.12 2.96
CA LEU A 647 25.48 18.85 2.87
C LEU A 647 26.42 17.64 2.89
N ALA A 648 27.58 17.74 2.23
CA ALA A 648 28.62 16.71 2.29
C ALA A 648 29.22 16.58 3.70
N ALA A 649 29.45 17.69 4.41
CA ALA A 649 29.92 17.66 5.81
C ALA A 649 28.86 17.03 6.74
N ALA A 650 27.59 17.39 6.56
CA ALA A 650 26.49 16.77 7.31
C ALA A 650 26.38 15.25 7.02
N ALA A 651 26.64 14.83 5.78
CA ALA A 651 26.69 13.41 5.42
C ALA A 651 27.80 12.67 6.19
N ALA A 652 28.96 13.31 6.36
CA ALA A 652 30.06 12.75 7.16
C ALA A 652 29.64 12.55 8.63
N VAL A 653 28.95 13.52 9.24
CA VAL A 653 28.41 13.43 10.62
C VAL A 653 27.36 12.33 10.78
N THR A 654 26.74 11.90 9.68
CA THR A 654 25.72 10.85 9.70
C THR A 654 26.32 9.45 9.70
N ALA A 655 27.29 9.19 8.82
CA ALA A 655 27.88 7.87 8.67
C ALA A 655 29.35 7.92 8.25
N THR A 656 30.17 7.12 8.93
CA THR A 656 31.62 6.98 8.65
C THR A 656 31.89 6.80 7.15
N LYS A 657 31.19 5.87 6.49
CA LYS A 657 31.37 5.54 5.06
C LYS A 657 31.14 6.70 4.07
N ALA A 658 30.55 7.83 4.49
CA ALA A 658 30.41 9.01 3.64
C ALA A 658 31.76 9.55 3.13
N TRP A 659 32.84 9.34 3.90
CA TRP A 659 34.19 9.81 3.55
C TRP A 659 34.68 9.26 2.20
N ILE A 660 34.31 8.02 1.86
CA ILE A 660 34.73 7.38 0.60
C ILE A 660 34.18 8.18 -0.58
N TRP A 661 32.92 8.58 -0.50
CA TRP A 661 32.25 9.39 -1.53
C TRP A 661 32.83 10.80 -1.60
N ILE A 662 33.01 11.45 -0.45
CA ILE A 662 33.51 12.82 -0.36
C ILE A 662 34.97 12.87 -0.83
N GLY A 663 35.80 11.93 -0.39
CA GLY A 663 37.20 11.78 -0.80
C GLY A 663 37.34 11.56 -2.30
N ALA A 664 36.50 10.70 -2.89
CA ALA A 664 36.45 10.51 -4.34
C ALA A 664 36.09 11.79 -5.10
N ALA A 665 35.10 12.53 -4.62
CA ALA A 665 34.70 13.81 -5.22
C ALA A 665 35.82 14.87 -5.13
N VAL A 666 36.49 14.97 -3.98
CA VAL A 666 37.61 15.90 -3.76
C VAL A 666 38.83 15.52 -4.60
N ALA A 667 39.20 14.24 -4.65
CA ALA A 667 40.31 13.75 -5.45
C ALA A 667 40.09 14.04 -6.95
N MET A 668 38.87 13.87 -7.45
CA MET A 668 38.53 14.20 -8.84
C MET A 668 38.72 15.69 -9.15
N ILE A 669 38.30 16.58 -8.23
CA ILE A 669 38.52 18.02 -8.36
C ILE A 669 40.02 18.34 -8.38
N ALA A 670 40.81 17.70 -7.51
CA ALA A 670 42.25 17.91 -7.45
C ALA A 670 42.98 17.46 -8.73
N VAL A 671 42.64 16.28 -9.27
CA VAL A 671 43.21 15.76 -10.52
C VAL A 671 42.91 16.68 -11.70
N GLU A 672 41.68 17.20 -11.81
CA GLU A 672 41.32 18.15 -12.87
C GLU A 672 42.11 19.47 -12.74
N GLN A 673 42.31 19.99 -11.53
CA GLN A 673 43.11 21.20 -11.31
C GLN A 673 44.57 21.01 -11.72
N VAL A 674 45.15 19.85 -11.41
CA VAL A 674 46.51 19.49 -11.84
C VAL A 674 46.56 19.38 -13.36
N TYR A 675 45.60 18.71 -13.98
CA TYR A 675 45.49 18.57 -15.43
C TYR A 675 45.33 19.93 -16.15
N GLU A 676 44.49 20.83 -15.64
CA GLU A 676 44.28 22.17 -16.20
C GLU A 676 45.54 23.04 -16.08
N ARG A 677 46.28 22.93 -14.97
CA ARG A 677 47.58 23.59 -14.78
C ARG A 677 48.63 23.05 -15.75
N ILE A 678 48.71 21.74 -15.93
CA ILE A 678 49.65 21.09 -16.86
C ILE A 678 49.33 21.48 -18.32
N THR A 679 48.05 21.58 -18.67
CA THR A 679 47.60 21.91 -20.04
C THR A 679 47.57 23.41 -20.35
N LYS A 680 48.03 24.29 -19.44
CA LYS A 680 48.16 25.76 -19.61
C LYS A 680 46.88 26.47 -20.11
N ARG A 681 45.68 25.95 -19.80
CA ARG A 681 44.43 26.68 -20.06
C ARG A 681 44.22 27.76 -19.00
N ALA A 682 43.89 28.99 -19.43
CA ALA A 682 43.74 30.16 -18.55
C ALA A 682 42.81 29.87 -17.35
N THR A 683 43.36 29.96 -16.14
CA THR A 683 42.68 29.67 -14.88
C THR A 683 41.96 30.90 -14.33
N ARG A 684 40.64 30.83 -14.13
CA ARG A 684 40.02 31.54 -12.99
C ARG A 684 40.12 30.61 -11.79
N PRO A 685 40.65 31.04 -10.63
CA PRO A 685 40.66 30.20 -9.43
C PRO A 685 39.20 29.89 -9.08
N ILE A 686 38.80 28.62 -9.10
CA ILE A 686 37.45 28.24 -8.72
C ILE A 686 37.37 28.34 -7.20
N PRO A 687 36.53 29.23 -6.63
CA PRO A 687 36.36 29.35 -5.18
C PRO A 687 35.82 28.07 -4.52
N ALA A 688 35.40 27.07 -5.31
CA ALA A 688 34.77 25.83 -4.89
C ALA A 688 35.68 24.92 -4.05
N ALA A 689 36.99 24.89 -4.32
CA ALA A 689 37.93 24.05 -3.57
C ALA A 689 38.08 24.49 -2.10
N ALA A 690 37.96 25.80 -1.82
CA ALA A 690 38.03 26.34 -0.46
C ALA A 690 36.85 25.89 0.44
N TRP A 691 35.71 25.50 -0.15
CA TRP A 691 34.54 25.00 0.61
C TRP A 691 34.67 23.53 1.00
N ALA A 692 35.52 22.76 0.33
CA ALA A 692 35.78 21.37 0.69
C ALA A 692 36.73 21.26 1.90
N VAL A 693 37.49 22.32 2.20
CA VAL A 693 38.47 22.34 3.29
C VAL A 693 37.82 22.08 4.66
N PRO A 694 36.69 22.69 5.05
CA PRO A 694 36.00 22.35 6.30
C PRO A 694 35.46 20.91 6.34
N ALA A 695 34.97 20.37 5.21
CA ALA A 695 34.48 18.99 5.16
C ALA A 695 35.62 17.97 5.27
N VAL A 696 36.76 18.25 4.62
CA VAL A 696 37.99 17.47 4.72
C VAL A 696 38.63 17.63 6.09
N ALA A 697 38.64 18.83 6.67
CA ALA A 697 39.14 19.08 8.02
C ALA A 697 38.27 18.41 9.09
N LEU A 698 36.94 18.48 8.97
CA LEU A 698 36.00 17.76 9.84
C LEU A 698 36.16 16.25 9.68
N LEU A 699 36.33 15.75 8.45
CA LEU A 699 36.63 14.34 8.20
C LEU A 699 37.95 13.92 8.84
N LEU A 700 39.01 14.72 8.68
CA LEU A 700 40.31 14.46 9.28
C LEU A 700 40.22 14.53 10.82
N VAL A 701 39.48 15.47 11.40
CA VAL A 701 39.28 15.56 12.86
C VAL A 701 38.44 14.38 13.38
N MET A 702 37.38 13.99 12.67
CA MET A 702 36.54 12.85 13.07
C MET A 702 37.24 11.50 12.85
N GLN A 703 38.14 11.37 11.86
CA GLN A 703 38.88 10.14 11.56
C GLN A 703 40.24 10.03 12.28
N LEU A 704 40.90 11.16 12.56
CA LEU A 704 42.25 11.24 13.13
C LEU A 704 42.28 11.85 14.53
N GLY A 705 41.28 12.65 14.93
CA GLY A 705 41.17 13.17 16.30
C GLY A 705 40.79 12.08 17.31
N TYR A 706 40.20 10.98 16.83
CA TYR A 706 39.97 9.73 17.57
C TYR A 706 41.01 8.64 17.19
N ALA A 707 42.27 9.03 16.97
CA ALA A 707 43.30 8.12 16.43
C ALA A 707 43.53 6.86 17.29
N PRO A 708 43.79 5.69 16.66
CA PRO A 708 44.07 5.52 15.24
C PRO A 708 42.92 4.86 14.48
N ALA A 709 42.55 5.40 13.31
CA ALA A 709 42.12 4.76 12.04
C ALA A 709 41.46 3.35 12.01
N GLY A 710 40.90 2.87 13.12
CA GLY A 710 40.75 1.44 13.38
C GLY A 710 39.39 1.05 13.92
N HIS A 711 38.50 1.96 14.30
CA HIS A 711 37.24 1.50 14.90
C HIS A 711 36.24 0.92 13.90
N SER A 712 35.98 1.57 12.76
CA SER A 712 35.06 0.99 11.76
C SER A 712 35.67 -0.18 10.97
N ILE A 713 36.95 -0.08 10.59
CA ILE A 713 37.65 -1.13 9.83
C ILE A 713 38.04 -2.29 10.73
N ALA A 714 38.66 -2.04 11.90
CA ALA A 714 39.03 -3.16 12.78
C ALA A 714 37.79 -3.81 13.38
N ARG A 715 36.74 -3.07 13.78
CA ARG A 715 35.49 -3.71 14.25
C ARG A 715 34.74 -4.44 13.15
N GLY A 716 34.63 -3.85 11.96
CA GLY A 716 34.06 -4.54 10.80
C GLY A 716 34.84 -5.81 10.48
N SER A 717 36.19 -5.76 10.55
CA SER A 717 37.02 -6.94 10.37
C SER A 717 36.84 -7.98 11.47
N VAL A 718 36.67 -7.56 12.73
CA VAL A 718 36.38 -8.47 13.86
C VAL A 718 35.02 -9.12 13.67
N GLU A 719 33.99 -8.36 13.30
CA GLU A 719 32.64 -8.87 13.01
C GLU A 719 32.66 -9.89 11.86
N VAL A 720 33.37 -9.58 10.77
CA VAL A 720 33.49 -10.46 9.60
C VAL A 720 34.35 -11.68 9.89
N MET A 721 35.49 -11.54 10.58
CA MET A 721 36.32 -12.67 11.01
C MET A 721 35.52 -13.61 11.91
N SER A 722 34.73 -13.04 12.82
CA SER A 722 33.84 -13.76 13.71
C SER A 722 32.72 -14.45 12.90
N ALA A 723 32.04 -13.74 11.99
CA ALA A 723 30.99 -14.31 11.13
C ALA A 723 31.50 -15.40 10.18
N ALA A 724 32.73 -15.25 9.68
CA ALA A 724 33.40 -16.24 8.86
C ALA A 724 33.82 -17.48 9.65
N ALA A 725 34.34 -17.30 10.88
CA ALA A 725 34.69 -18.41 11.77
C ALA A 725 33.46 -19.27 12.15
N ARG A 726 32.26 -18.70 12.08
CA ARG A 726 30.97 -19.39 12.32
C ARG A 726 30.31 -19.94 11.07
N GLY A 727 30.86 -19.68 9.89
CA GLY A 727 30.25 -20.05 8.61
C GLY A 727 29.01 -19.22 8.23
N SER A 728 28.70 -18.13 8.94
CA SER A 728 27.60 -17.22 8.60
C SER A 728 27.89 -16.36 7.37
N ILE A 729 29.17 -16.17 7.05
CA ILE A 729 29.67 -15.54 5.83
C ILE A 729 30.81 -16.42 5.31
N PRO A 730 31.00 -16.59 4.00
CA PRO A 730 32.11 -17.37 3.45
C PRO A 730 33.46 -16.87 3.95
N GLY A 731 34.38 -17.79 4.24
CA GLY A 731 35.73 -17.44 4.73
C GLY A 731 36.65 -16.86 3.65
N GLY A 732 36.44 -17.20 2.38
CA GLY A 732 37.29 -16.81 1.26
C GLY A 732 36.85 -15.50 0.58
N PRO A 733 37.79 -14.64 0.13
CA PRO A 733 37.48 -13.39 -0.56
C PRO A 733 36.55 -13.54 -1.77
N ALA A 734 36.79 -14.55 -2.61
CA ALA A 734 36.00 -14.81 -3.81
C ALA A 734 34.55 -15.24 -3.49
N ALA A 735 34.37 -16.03 -2.43
CA ALA A 735 33.05 -16.50 -2.02
C ALA A 735 32.21 -15.38 -1.38
N ARG A 736 32.83 -14.48 -0.60
CA ARG A 736 32.18 -13.26 -0.09
C ARG A 736 31.73 -12.33 -1.21
N LEU A 737 32.58 -12.15 -2.21
CA LEU A 737 32.23 -11.37 -3.40
C LEU A 737 31.09 -12.01 -4.18
N LEU A 738 31.08 -13.34 -4.31
CA LEU A 738 30.01 -14.07 -4.98
C LEU A 738 28.68 -13.96 -4.22
N GLU A 739 28.70 -14.06 -2.90
CA GLU A 739 27.51 -13.90 -2.04
C GLU A 739 26.96 -12.47 -2.09
N LEU A 740 27.85 -11.47 -2.00
CA LEU A 740 27.49 -10.08 -2.23
C LEU A 740 26.85 -9.96 -3.61
N ALA A 741 27.49 -10.48 -4.67
CA ALA A 741 26.99 -10.40 -6.04
C ALA A 741 25.69 -11.20 -6.29
N SER A 742 25.43 -12.31 -5.61
CA SER A 742 24.20 -13.10 -5.80
C SER A 742 23.00 -12.43 -5.12
N THR A 743 23.19 -11.96 -3.89
CA THR A 743 22.16 -11.29 -3.10
C THR A 743 21.83 -9.91 -3.68
N TYR A 744 22.88 -9.19 -4.09
CA TYR A 744 22.81 -7.85 -4.66
C TYR A 744 22.47 -7.81 -6.14
N GLY A 745 23.17 -8.64 -6.92
CA GLY A 745 23.15 -8.61 -8.37
C GLY A 745 21.75 -8.86 -8.87
N LEU A 746 20.96 -9.71 -8.21
CA LEU A 746 19.56 -9.93 -8.57
C LEU A 746 18.65 -8.73 -8.23
N ALA A 747 18.82 -8.11 -7.06
CA ALA A 747 17.98 -7.00 -6.60
C ALA A 747 18.20 -5.69 -7.38
N ALA A 748 19.44 -5.45 -7.81
CA ALA A 748 19.84 -4.24 -8.53
C ALA A 748 20.25 -4.50 -9.99
N LEU A 749 20.10 -5.73 -10.51
CA LEU A 749 20.52 -6.14 -11.86
C LEU A 749 20.12 -5.15 -12.94
N PRO A 750 18.85 -4.70 -12.99
CA PRO A 750 18.41 -3.81 -14.06
C PRO A 750 19.18 -2.48 -14.01
N LEU A 751 19.46 -1.96 -12.82
CA LEU A 751 20.21 -0.72 -12.65
C LEU A 751 21.68 -0.88 -13.04
N PHE A 752 22.31 -2.02 -12.76
CA PHE A 752 23.69 -2.28 -13.18
C PHE A 752 23.84 -2.44 -14.67
N ALA A 753 23.05 -3.36 -15.25
CA ALA A 753 23.13 -3.67 -16.66
C ALA A 753 22.88 -2.43 -17.52
N LEU A 754 21.85 -1.65 -17.18
CA LEU A 754 21.52 -0.41 -17.89
C LEU A 754 22.44 0.74 -17.49
N GLY A 755 22.89 0.78 -16.24
CA GLY A 755 23.80 1.80 -15.72
C GLY A 755 25.16 1.77 -16.42
N LEU A 756 25.70 0.59 -16.72
CA LEU A 756 26.95 0.44 -17.49
C LEU A 756 26.81 1.04 -18.90
N VAL A 757 25.71 0.74 -19.59
CA VAL A 757 25.40 1.31 -20.91
C VAL A 757 25.23 2.83 -20.82
N GLY A 758 24.54 3.30 -19.78
CA GLY A 758 24.38 4.72 -19.47
C GLY A 758 25.70 5.43 -19.21
N LEU A 759 26.62 4.79 -18.51
CA LEU A 759 27.94 5.32 -18.18
C LEU A 759 28.80 5.52 -19.43
N VAL A 760 28.90 4.49 -20.28
CA VAL A 760 29.61 4.59 -21.58
C VAL A 760 29.05 5.75 -22.41
N SER A 761 27.73 5.91 -22.40
CA SER A 761 27.07 7.03 -23.06
C SER A 761 27.42 8.39 -22.45
N ALA A 762 27.41 8.52 -21.13
CA ALA A 762 27.71 9.75 -20.41
C ALA A 762 29.17 10.20 -20.63
N VAL A 763 30.10 9.25 -20.67
CA VAL A 763 31.53 9.50 -20.93
C VAL A 763 31.78 9.88 -22.39
N ARG A 764 31.11 9.24 -23.36
CA ARG A 764 31.32 9.51 -24.80
C ARG A 764 30.77 10.86 -25.28
N ARG A 765 29.80 11.45 -24.57
CA ARG A 765 29.18 12.74 -24.96
C ARG A 765 29.05 13.71 -23.76
N PRO A 766 30.16 14.23 -23.24
CA PRO A 766 30.17 15.12 -22.06
C PRO A 766 29.74 16.58 -22.35
N GLU A 767 29.29 16.88 -23.57
CA GLU A 767 29.16 18.27 -24.06
C GLU A 767 28.00 19.08 -23.45
N SER A 768 27.05 18.47 -22.75
CA SER A 768 26.03 19.24 -22.01
C SER A 768 26.63 19.82 -20.72
N ALA A 769 26.38 21.10 -20.44
CA ALA A 769 26.92 21.81 -19.27
C ALA A 769 26.60 21.11 -17.92
N GLY A 770 25.47 20.39 -17.84
CA GLY A 770 25.10 19.58 -16.67
C GLY A 770 25.71 18.16 -16.66
N GLY A 771 26.08 17.59 -17.81
CA GLY A 771 26.61 16.23 -17.93
C GLY A 771 27.98 16.07 -17.29
N ARG A 772 28.90 17.03 -17.52
CA ARG A 772 30.21 17.05 -16.86
C ARG A 772 30.10 17.23 -15.34
N ALA A 773 29.22 18.11 -14.87
CA ALA A 773 29.01 18.31 -13.43
C ALA A 773 28.42 17.06 -12.76
N ALA A 774 27.43 16.41 -13.37
CA ALA A 774 26.87 15.15 -12.85
C ALA A 774 27.92 14.02 -12.82
N LEU A 775 28.79 13.94 -13.84
CA LEU A 775 29.90 12.99 -13.86
C LEU A 775 30.84 13.21 -12.65
N ARG A 776 31.20 14.46 -12.37
CA ARG A 776 32.12 14.88 -11.30
C ARG A 776 31.58 14.66 -9.89
N PHE A 777 30.35 15.09 -9.64
CA PHE A 777 29.80 15.16 -8.28
C PHE A 777 28.93 13.96 -7.89
N LEU A 778 28.50 13.15 -8.87
CA LEU A 778 27.60 12.03 -8.62
C LEU A 778 28.16 10.71 -9.17
N HIS A 779 28.45 10.61 -10.47
CA HIS A 779 28.75 9.31 -11.08
C HIS A 779 30.12 8.74 -10.70
N VAL A 780 31.19 9.54 -10.80
CA VAL A 780 32.54 9.09 -10.43
C VAL A 780 32.62 8.75 -8.93
N PRO A 781 32.14 9.60 -8.00
CA PRO A 781 32.12 9.26 -6.58
C PRO A 781 31.33 7.97 -6.27
N ALA A 782 30.20 7.74 -6.94
CA ALA A 782 29.42 6.52 -6.78
C ALA A 782 30.19 5.27 -7.21
N LEU A 783 30.92 5.33 -8.33
CA LEU A 783 31.72 4.21 -8.83
C LEU A 783 32.89 3.91 -7.89
N VAL A 784 33.61 4.95 -7.43
CA VAL A 784 34.71 4.78 -6.46
C VAL A 784 34.20 4.19 -5.16
N TYR A 785 33.05 4.69 -4.67
CA TYR A 785 32.39 4.16 -3.49
C TYR A 785 32.03 2.67 -3.65
N LEU A 786 31.42 2.29 -4.77
CA LEU A 786 31.11 0.88 -5.05
C LEU A 786 32.37 0.02 -5.12
N SER A 787 33.40 0.44 -5.85
CA SER A 787 34.67 -0.30 -5.95
C SER A 787 35.33 -0.48 -4.58
N ALA A 788 35.33 0.56 -3.74
CA ALA A 788 35.88 0.50 -2.39
C ALA A 788 35.08 -0.47 -1.50
N VAL A 789 33.74 -0.42 -1.52
CA VAL A 789 32.89 -1.34 -0.76
C VAL A 789 33.16 -2.80 -1.15
N PHE A 790 33.23 -3.11 -2.45
CA PHE A 790 33.55 -4.46 -2.93
C PHE A 790 34.95 -4.91 -2.48
N GLY A 791 35.95 -4.03 -2.56
CA GLY A 791 37.30 -4.32 -2.06
C GLY A 791 37.33 -4.60 -0.56
N LEU A 792 36.61 -3.81 0.24
CA LEU A 792 36.52 -3.98 1.69
C LEU A 792 35.77 -5.27 2.07
N VAL A 793 34.75 -5.68 1.32
CA VAL A 793 34.08 -6.98 1.51
C VAL A 793 35.02 -8.13 1.17
N ALA A 794 35.77 -8.03 0.06
CA ALA A 794 36.73 -9.06 -0.35
C ALA A 794 37.81 -9.30 0.70
N VAL A 795 38.39 -8.22 1.26
CA VAL A 795 39.42 -8.30 2.30
C VAL A 795 38.85 -8.67 3.68
N GLY A 796 37.52 -8.76 3.81
CA GLY A 796 36.85 -9.17 5.04
C GLY A 796 36.77 -8.06 6.08
N VAL A 797 36.72 -6.81 5.64
CA VAL A 797 36.47 -5.64 6.49
C VAL A 797 34.97 -5.38 6.63
N TYR A 798 34.18 -5.65 5.59
CA TYR A 798 32.71 -5.49 5.59
C TYR A 798 32.01 -6.82 5.33
N SER A 799 30.84 -7.00 5.95
CA SER A 799 30.02 -8.22 5.88
C SER A 799 29.34 -8.45 4.53
N GLY A 800 29.30 -7.45 3.65
CA GLY A 800 28.62 -7.55 2.36
C GLY A 800 27.11 -7.28 2.42
N SER A 801 26.62 -6.60 3.46
CA SER A 801 25.19 -6.21 3.53
C SER A 801 24.76 -5.32 2.35
N HIS A 802 23.56 -5.58 1.84
CA HIS A 802 22.94 -4.82 0.74
C HIS A 802 22.82 -3.31 1.04
N ARG A 803 22.72 -2.92 2.32
CA ARG A 803 22.63 -1.51 2.76
C ARG A 803 23.83 -0.67 2.35
N TYR A 804 25.01 -1.29 2.15
CA TYR A 804 26.19 -0.55 1.70
C TYR A 804 26.03 0.04 0.31
N LEU A 805 25.07 -0.42 -0.48
CA LEU A 805 24.93 -0.09 -1.90
C LEU A 805 23.88 1.00 -2.12
N TYR A 806 23.04 1.23 -1.11
CA TYR A 806 21.98 2.22 -1.10
C TYR A 806 22.46 3.64 -1.50
N PRO A 807 23.62 4.15 -1.03
CA PRO A 807 24.14 5.47 -1.47
C PRO A 807 24.43 5.59 -2.96
N ALA A 808 24.73 4.48 -3.66
CA ALA A 808 25.07 4.49 -5.08
C ALA A 808 23.84 4.36 -6.01
N LEU A 809 22.69 3.91 -5.48
CA LEU A 809 21.47 3.68 -6.27
C LEU A 809 20.97 4.93 -7.02
N PRO A 810 21.00 6.16 -6.45
CA PRO A 810 20.64 7.37 -7.18
C PRO A 810 21.43 7.57 -8.47
N SER A 811 22.74 7.31 -8.43
CA SER A 811 23.62 7.43 -9.59
C SER A 811 23.30 6.36 -10.64
N LEU A 812 23.15 5.11 -10.22
CA LEU A 812 22.82 3.99 -11.11
C LEU A 812 21.46 4.19 -11.79
N ALA A 813 20.46 4.68 -11.06
CA ALA A 813 19.13 4.97 -11.60
C ALA A 813 19.16 6.07 -12.67
N LEU A 814 19.96 7.12 -12.47
CA LEU A 814 20.15 8.18 -13.47
C LEU A 814 20.89 7.68 -14.72
N LEU A 815 21.92 6.85 -14.56
CA LEU A 815 22.63 6.23 -15.69
C LEU A 815 21.73 5.27 -16.47
N ALA A 816 20.98 4.42 -15.77
CA ALA A 816 20.00 3.52 -16.36
C ALA A 816 18.91 4.30 -17.11
N ALA A 817 18.39 5.39 -16.53
CA ALA A 817 17.43 6.27 -17.17
C ALA A 817 17.99 6.89 -18.46
N ALA A 818 19.26 7.30 -18.47
CA ALA A 818 19.92 7.84 -19.67
C ALA A 818 20.04 6.79 -20.79
N ALA A 819 20.29 5.52 -20.45
CA ALA A 819 20.29 4.42 -21.42
C ALA A 819 18.88 4.16 -21.98
N LEU A 820 17.88 4.15 -21.12
CA LEU A 820 16.48 3.84 -21.47
C LEU A 820 15.77 4.96 -22.24
N ASP A 821 16.15 6.22 -22.02
CA ASP A 821 15.55 7.37 -22.71
C ASP A 821 15.66 7.26 -24.24
N ARG A 822 16.73 6.62 -24.74
CA ARG A 822 16.96 6.35 -26.15
C ARG A 822 16.06 5.26 -26.75
N HIS A 823 15.55 4.36 -25.90
CA HIS A 823 14.72 3.25 -26.35
C HIS A 823 13.45 3.08 -25.47
N PRO A 824 12.35 3.77 -25.80
CA PRO A 824 11.11 3.76 -25.01
C PRO A 824 10.44 2.38 -24.85
N ALA A 825 10.79 1.40 -25.69
CA ALA A 825 10.36 0.01 -25.52
C ALA A 825 11.07 -0.65 -24.34
N PHE A 826 12.41 -0.55 -24.28
CA PHE A 826 13.21 -1.05 -23.17
C PHE A 826 12.89 -0.34 -21.86
N ALA A 827 12.54 0.95 -21.89
CA ALA A 827 12.17 1.69 -20.69
C ALA A 827 10.93 1.10 -19.99
N ARG A 828 9.94 0.67 -20.78
CA ARG A 828 8.72 0.04 -20.28
C ARG A 828 8.99 -1.38 -19.76
N ILE A 829 9.81 -2.15 -20.47
CA ILE A 829 10.20 -3.50 -20.06
C ILE A 829 11.03 -3.45 -18.76
N GLY A 830 11.98 -2.52 -18.64
CA GLY A 830 12.82 -2.38 -17.45
C GLY A 830 12.02 -1.98 -16.21
N ALA A 831 11.08 -1.04 -16.35
CA ALA A 831 10.18 -0.66 -15.25
C ALA A 831 9.24 -1.81 -14.85
N ALA A 832 8.69 -2.53 -15.83
CA ALA A 832 7.84 -3.70 -15.58
C ALA A 832 8.61 -4.85 -14.93
N ALA A 833 9.85 -5.11 -15.38
CA ALA A 833 10.72 -6.12 -14.80
C ALA A 833 11.13 -5.77 -13.37
N ALA A 834 11.47 -4.51 -13.08
CA ALA A 834 11.75 -4.06 -11.72
C ALA A 834 10.54 -4.26 -10.79
N GLY A 835 9.34 -3.86 -11.24
CA GLY A 835 8.11 -4.08 -10.49
C GLY A 835 7.77 -5.56 -10.29
N ALA A 836 7.96 -6.40 -11.32
CA ALA A 836 7.71 -7.83 -11.25
C ALA A 836 8.71 -8.54 -10.32
N LEU A 837 9.99 -8.18 -10.37
CA LEU A 837 11.01 -8.69 -9.45
C LEU A 837 10.68 -8.34 -8.00
N LEU A 838 10.28 -7.10 -7.75
CA LEU A 838 9.83 -6.68 -6.42
C LEU A 838 8.65 -7.54 -5.93
N ALA A 839 7.63 -7.71 -6.77
CA ALA A 839 6.41 -8.41 -6.41
C ALA A 839 6.57 -9.93 -6.23
N VAL A 840 7.30 -10.60 -7.13
CA VAL A 840 7.38 -12.06 -7.20
C VAL A 840 8.58 -12.62 -6.43
N ALA A 841 9.73 -11.94 -6.49
CA ALA A 841 10.97 -12.48 -5.94
C ALA A 841 11.30 -11.93 -4.54
N PHE A 842 11.00 -10.65 -4.27
CA PHE A 842 11.48 -10.01 -3.06
C PHE A 842 10.43 -9.90 -1.95
N LEU A 843 9.20 -9.49 -2.22
CA LEU A 843 8.18 -9.35 -1.17
C LEU A 843 7.98 -10.63 -0.32
N PRO A 844 7.87 -11.85 -0.89
CA PRO A 844 7.74 -13.08 -0.10
C PRO A 844 8.98 -13.39 0.73
N VAL A 845 10.17 -13.20 0.15
CA VAL A 845 11.46 -13.44 0.83
C VAL A 845 11.62 -12.51 2.02
N PHE A 846 11.28 -11.22 1.85
CA PHE A 846 11.32 -10.23 2.90
C PHE A 846 10.32 -10.51 4.02
N ALA A 847 9.09 -10.90 3.69
CA ALA A 847 8.11 -11.34 4.70
C ALA A 847 8.60 -12.57 5.47
N GLY A 848 9.24 -13.53 4.78
CA GLY A 848 9.89 -14.68 5.41
C GLY A 848 11.01 -14.28 6.37
N PHE A 849 11.88 -13.33 6.00
CA PHE A 849 12.93 -12.84 6.91
C PHE A 849 12.36 -12.21 8.17
N ALA A 850 11.28 -11.42 8.06
CA ALA A 850 10.61 -10.85 9.22
C ALA A 850 10.07 -11.93 10.16
N SER A 851 9.49 -13.02 9.62
CA SER A 851 9.04 -14.15 10.45
C SER A 851 10.18 -14.88 11.18
N GLY A 852 11.43 -14.75 10.69
CA GLY A 852 12.61 -15.25 11.38
C GLY A 852 12.86 -14.61 12.74
N ASN A 853 12.31 -13.42 12.98
CA ASN A 853 12.39 -12.73 14.27
C ASN A 853 11.29 -13.15 15.25
N ASP A 854 10.28 -13.93 14.84
CA ASP A 854 9.09 -14.22 15.66
C ASP A 854 9.45 -14.87 17.02
N GLY A 855 10.48 -15.73 17.05
CA GLY A 855 10.99 -16.32 18.29
C GLY A 855 11.60 -15.29 19.25
N LEU A 856 12.33 -14.31 18.71
CA LEU A 856 12.89 -13.18 19.47
C LEU A 856 11.79 -12.25 19.98
N VAL A 857 10.78 -11.98 19.14
CA VAL A 857 9.61 -11.18 19.53
C VAL A 857 8.85 -11.86 20.67
N ALA A 858 8.63 -13.17 20.58
CA ALA A 858 7.98 -13.95 21.64
C ALA A 858 8.79 -13.92 22.94
N ALA A 859 10.10 -14.15 22.88
CA ALA A 859 10.97 -14.10 24.06
C ALA A 859 11.01 -12.70 24.70
N GLY A 860 11.07 -11.63 23.89
CA GLY A 860 10.99 -10.25 24.37
C GLY A 860 9.69 -9.96 25.12
N LYS A 861 8.54 -10.35 24.54
CA LYS A 861 7.22 -10.18 25.18
C LYS A 861 7.07 -10.96 26.49
N VAL A 862 7.73 -12.09 26.65
CA VAL A 862 7.72 -12.81 27.94
C VAL A 862 8.65 -12.13 28.95
N ALA A 863 9.80 -11.62 28.49
CA ALA A 863 10.75 -10.89 29.32
C ALA A 863 10.20 -9.55 29.87
N SER A 864 9.12 -8.99 29.31
CA SER A 864 8.46 -7.79 29.83
C SER A 864 7.79 -8.00 31.19
N ASN A 865 7.49 -9.25 31.55
CA ASN A 865 6.77 -9.58 32.79
C ASN A 865 7.66 -9.56 34.05
N SER A 866 8.98 -9.39 33.89
CA SER A 866 9.93 -9.31 35.00
C SER A 866 10.49 -7.89 35.11
N ARG A 867 10.51 -7.33 36.34
CA ARG A 867 11.16 -6.04 36.63
C ARG A 867 12.65 -6.26 36.91
N GLY A 868 13.51 -5.29 36.59
CA GLY A 868 14.98 -5.36 36.76
C GLY A 868 15.75 -5.27 35.44
N MET A 869 17.04 -5.61 35.46
CA MET A 869 17.88 -5.54 34.26
C MET A 869 17.70 -6.79 33.37
N LEU A 870 17.58 -6.59 32.06
CA LEU A 870 17.56 -7.62 31.03
C LEU A 870 18.94 -7.71 30.37
N VAL A 871 19.51 -8.90 30.39
CA VAL A 871 20.70 -9.22 29.60
C VAL A 871 20.28 -9.92 28.31
N THR A 872 20.53 -9.30 27.16
CA THR A 872 20.26 -9.89 25.84
C THR A 872 21.20 -9.31 24.80
N ASP A 873 21.55 -10.08 23.76
CA ASP A 873 22.33 -9.58 22.62
C ASP A 873 21.45 -9.25 21.40
N SER A 874 20.12 -9.43 21.51
CA SER A 874 19.17 -9.16 20.43
C SER A 874 18.49 -7.80 20.61
N PRO A 875 18.67 -6.87 19.66
CA PRO A 875 17.91 -5.62 19.63
C PRO A 875 16.39 -5.83 19.50
N ALA A 876 15.94 -6.91 18.84
CA ALA A 876 14.52 -7.23 18.72
C ALA A 876 13.93 -7.61 20.09
N VAL A 877 14.61 -8.45 20.86
CA VAL A 877 14.22 -8.79 22.24
C VAL A 877 14.18 -7.53 23.10
N ALA A 878 15.21 -6.68 23.01
CA ALA A 878 15.28 -5.40 23.72
C ALA A 878 14.04 -4.53 23.45
N PHE A 879 13.65 -4.37 22.17
CA PHE A 879 12.47 -3.59 21.78
C PHE A 879 11.17 -4.15 22.35
N TYR A 880 10.92 -5.45 22.17
CA TYR A 880 9.67 -6.09 22.59
C TYR A 880 9.60 -6.38 24.10
N SER A 881 10.72 -6.27 24.83
CA SER A 881 10.72 -6.35 26.30
C SER A 881 10.03 -5.17 26.97
N HIS A 882 9.87 -4.04 26.26
CA HIS A 882 9.36 -2.78 26.81
C HIS A 882 10.09 -2.28 28.07
N ARG A 883 11.29 -2.81 28.38
CA ARG A 883 12.13 -2.30 29.45
C ARG A 883 12.72 -0.95 29.08
N ASN A 884 12.95 -0.10 30.08
CA ASN A 884 13.63 1.16 29.86
C ASN A 884 14.99 0.88 29.18
N PRO A 885 15.40 1.65 28.15
CA PRO A 885 16.72 1.48 27.54
C PRO A 885 17.91 1.45 28.52
N THR A 886 17.77 1.99 29.74
CA THR A 886 18.78 1.90 30.81
C THR A 886 18.84 0.54 31.51
N ASP A 887 17.76 -0.24 31.44
CA ASP A 887 17.61 -1.53 32.11
C ASP A 887 17.92 -2.70 31.14
N ILE A 888 18.48 -2.39 29.97
CA ILE A 888 18.84 -3.35 28.94
C ILE A 888 20.35 -3.31 28.78
N SER A 889 20.98 -4.48 28.84
CA SER A 889 22.42 -4.60 28.65
C SER A 889 22.75 -5.82 27.79
N GLY A 890 23.79 -5.70 26.98
CA GLY A 890 24.36 -6.79 26.21
C GLY A 890 25.13 -7.76 27.05
N SER A 891 25.41 -8.95 26.53
CA SER A 891 26.19 -9.92 27.31
C SER A 891 27.66 -9.55 27.44
N GLN A 892 28.18 -8.62 26.62
CA GLN A 892 29.60 -8.27 26.62
C GLN A 892 30.09 -7.59 27.90
N VAL A 893 29.19 -6.98 28.69
CA VAL A 893 29.55 -6.39 29.99
C VAL A 893 29.84 -7.45 31.05
N LEU A 894 29.45 -8.71 30.82
CA LEU A 894 29.70 -9.79 31.77
C LEU A 894 31.21 -10.07 31.91
N PRO A 895 31.72 -10.26 33.14
CA PRO A 895 33.08 -10.74 33.37
C PRO A 895 33.39 -12.09 32.69
N ALA A 896 34.66 -12.34 32.37
CA ALA A 896 35.10 -13.51 31.60
C ALA A 896 34.97 -14.87 32.33
N GLY A 897 34.58 -14.88 33.62
CA GLY A 897 34.37 -16.10 34.40
C GLY A 897 32.91 -16.28 34.83
N ARG A 898 32.37 -17.51 34.75
CA ARG A 898 30.97 -17.82 35.07
C ARG A 898 30.55 -17.34 36.46
N GLU A 899 31.32 -17.63 37.50
CA GLU A 899 31.00 -17.19 38.88
C GLU A 899 31.06 -15.66 39.03
N GLN A 900 32.04 -15.02 38.40
CA GLN A 900 32.16 -13.56 38.41
C GLN A 900 31.00 -12.91 37.64
N ALA A 901 30.52 -13.53 36.56
CA ALA A 901 29.36 -13.10 35.82
C ALA A 901 28.08 -13.23 36.64
N ILE A 902 27.86 -14.35 37.34
CA ILE A 902 26.74 -14.52 38.26
C ILE A 902 26.78 -13.47 39.40
N ALA A 903 27.95 -13.24 39.99
CA ALA A 903 28.13 -12.23 41.03
C ALA A 903 27.93 -10.79 40.50
N TRP A 904 28.29 -10.54 39.25
CA TRP A 904 28.01 -9.27 38.58
C TRP A 904 26.52 -9.09 38.34
N MET A 905 25.83 -10.12 37.82
CA MET A 905 24.38 -10.12 37.57
C MET A 905 23.58 -9.88 38.85
N LYS A 906 23.97 -10.51 39.96
CA LYS A 906 23.34 -10.30 41.28
C LYS A 906 23.54 -8.87 41.79
N ARG A 907 24.72 -8.27 41.60
CA ARG A 907 25.00 -6.88 42.00
C ARG A 907 24.29 -5.83 41.16
N HIS A 908 24.03 -6.10 39.88
CA HIS A 908 23.43 -5.15 38.94
C HIS A 908 21.92 -5.37 38.75
N GLY A 909 21.29 -6.19 39.61
CA GLY A 909 19.84 -6.40 39.59
C GLY A 909 19.34 -7.05 38.30
N VAL A 910 20.14 -7.92 37.68
CA VAL A 910 19.69 -8.69 36.53
C VAL A 910 18.62 -9.67 36.96
N THR A 911 17.51 -9.71 36.26
CA THR A 911 16.38 -10.60 36.57
C THR A 911 16.03 -11.53 35.42
N THR A 912 16.47 -11.19 34.21
CA THR A 912 16.17 -11.95 33.01
C THR A 912 17.36 -11.98 32.08
N ILE A 913 17.61 -13.15 31.49
CA ILE A 913 18.61 -13.33 30.45
C ILE A 913 17.95 -14.02 29.25
N VAL A 914 18.11 -13.43 28.06
CA VAL A 914 17.62 -13.99 26.80
C VAL A 914 18.81 -14.20 25.88
N LEU A 915 19.04 -15.47 25.53
CA LEU A 915 20.16 -15.95 24.75
C LEU A 915 19.71 -16.22 23.32
N GLU A 916 20.41 -15.62 22.38
CA GLU A 916 20.47 -16.16 21.01
C GLU A 916 21.56 -17.25 21.04
N GLY A 917 21.26 -18.47 20.61
CA GLY A 917 22.16 -19.63 20.58
C GLY A 917 23.31 -19.46 19.58
N ILE A 918 24.10 -18.42 19.80
CA ILE A 918 25.12 -17.85 18.95
C ILE A 918 26.41 -17.88 19.75
N SER A 919 27.33 -18.77 19.36
CA SER A 919 28.47 -19.22 20.19
C SER A 919 29.50 -18.15 20.59
N TYR A 920 29.52 -17.00 19.92
CA TYR A 920 30.46 -15.91 20.20
C TYR A 920 29.89 -14.81 21.09
N TYR A 921 28.58 -14.84 21.37
CA TYR A 921 28.01 -13.97 22.38
C TYR A 921 28.51 -14.39 23.75
N ARG A 922 28.87 -13.40 24.56
CA ARG A 922 29.57 -13.65 25.81
C ARG A 922 28.71 -14.49 26.75
N ALA A 923 27.42 -14.23 26.83
CA ALA A 923 26.51 -15.02 27.65
C ALA A 923 26.42 -16.48 27.15
N THR A 924 26.33 -16.71 25.84
CA THR A 924 26.33 -18.06 25.26
C THR A 924 27.62 -18.82 25.57
N SER A 925 28.77 -18.13 25.55
CA SER A 925 30.06 -18.74 25.89
C SER A 925 30.25 -19.04 27.38
N LEU A 926 29.72 -18.19 28.27
CA LEU A 926 29.79 -18.36 29.73
C LEU A 926 28.79 -19.39 30.25
N PHE A 927 27.66 -19.55 29.56
CA PHE A 927 26.53 -20.40 29.94
C PHE A 927 26.13 -21.36 28.80
N PRO A 928 27.00 -22.33 28.44
CA PRO A 928 26.73 -23.28 27.35
C PRO A 928 25.55 -24.23 27.65
N ASP A 929 25.28 -24.46 28.94
CA ASP A 929 24.10 -25.16 29.44
C ASP A 929 22.80 -24.43 29.06
N LEU A 930 22.72 -23.13 29.35
CA LEU A 930 21.58 -22.28 28.98
C LEU A 930 21.45 -22.15 27.46
N ALA A 931 22.56 -22.07 26.73
CA ALA A 931 22.56 -22.06 25.26
C ALA A 931 22.04 -23.37 24.63
N SER A 932 21.93 -24.45 25.42
CA SER A 932 21.38 -25.74 24.99
C SER A 932 19.93 -25.96 25.44
N GLY A 933 19.27 -24.94 25.99
CA GLY A 933 17.91 -25.06 26.51
C GLY A 933 17.82 -25.68 27.91
N ARG A 934 18.95 -25.95 28.58
CA ARG A 934 18.98 -26.55 29.92
C ARG A 934 19.15 -25.48 30.98
N ALA A 935 18.22 -25.40 31.93
CA ALA A 935 18.35 -24.54 33.10
C ALA A 935 19.28 -25.19 34.14
N ALA A 936 20.11 -24.37 34.79
CA ALA A 936 20.94 -24.77 35.92
C ALA A 936 20.92 -23.63 36.96
N PRO A 937 20.88 -23.92 38.27
CA PRO A 937 20.90 -22.88 39.30
C PRO A 937 22.05 -21.88 39.08
N PRO A 938 21.81 -20.56 39.23
CA PRO A 938 20.60 -19.86 39.71
C PRO A 938 19.61 -19.46 38.59
N PHE A 939 19.59 -20.16 37.44
CA PHE A 939 18.73 -19.84 36.31
C PHE A 939 17.54 -20.78 36.23
N VAL A 940 16.35 -20.22 35.98
CA VAL A 940 15.10 -20.96 35.79
C VAL A 940 14.55 -20.65 34.40
N LEU A 941 13.93 -21.64 33.73
CA LEU A 941 13.29 -21.41 32.43
C LEU A 941 12.22 -20.32 32.54
N LEU A 942 12.28 -19.35 31.64
CA LEU A 942 11.28 -18.32 31.51
C LEU A 942 10.39 -18.65 30.30
N GLY A 943 9.15 -19.07 30.57
CA GLY A 943 8.19 -19.51 29.56
C GLY A 943 8.55 -20.84 28.86
N GLU A 944 7.72 -21.24 27.91
CA GLU A 944 7.90 -22.48 27.16
C GLU A 944 8.91 -22.30 26.03
N GLN A 945 10.09 -22.91 26.16
CA GLN A 945 11.20 -22.73 25.21
C GLN A 945 10.84 -23.14 23.77
N ALA A 946 9.90 -24.08 23.61
CA ALA A 946 9.39 -24.50 22.30
C ALA A 946 8.71 -23.35 21.54
N GLN A 947 8.09 -22.39 22.23
CA GLN A 947 7.42 -21.24 21.62
C GLN A 947 8.41 -20.22 21.03
N TYR A 948 9.67 -20.28 21.45
CA TYR A 948 10.74 -19.42 20.94
C TYR A 948 11.46 -20.03 19.73
N GLN A 949 11.26 -21.34 19.46
CA GLN A 949 11.86 -22.02 18.32
C GLN A 949 10.97 -21.88 17.08
N VAL A 950 11.39 -21.06 16.12
CA VAL A 950 10.68 -20.86 14.86
C VAL A 950 11.45 -21.54 13.72
N PRO A 951 10.79 -22.26 12.80
CA PRO A 951 11.45 -22.87 11.65
C PRO A 951 12.23 -21.85 10.82
N GLY A 952 13.55 -22.04 10.68
CA GLY A 952 14.44 -21.10 9.98
C GLY A 952 14.83 -19.85 10.78
N GLY A 953 14.30 -19.67 11.99
CA GLY A 953 14.73 -18.65 12.94
C GLY A 953 15.98 -19.07 13.72
N LYS A 954 16.59 -18.10 14.41
CA LYS A 954 17.71 -18.37 15.34
C LYS A 954 17.20 -19.17 16.54
N PRO A 955 18.02 -20.06 17.13
CA PRO A 955 17.67 -20.68 18.41
C PRO A 955 17.66 -19.61 19.50
N VAL A 956 16.55 -19.49 20.23
CA VAL A 956 16.35 -18.48 21.27
C VAL A 956 15.97 -19.17 22.57
N PHE A 957 16.60 -18.77 23.67
CA PHE A 957 16.31 -19.31 25.00
C PHE A 957 16.15 -18.18 26.01
N ALA A 958 15.15 -18.27 26.88
CA ALA A 958 14.86 -17.24 27.87
C ALA A 958 14.87 -17.83 29.29
N TYR A 959 15.52 -17.12 30.22
CA TYR A 959 15.69 -17.55 31.60
C TYR A 959 15.44 -16.40 32.58
N ARG A 960 14.89 -16.74 33.73
CA ARG A 960 14.81 -15.90 34.92
C ARG A 960 16.03 -16.17 35.80
N PHE A 961 16.62 -15.13 36.38
CA PHE A 961 17.76 -15.19 37.28
C PHE A 961 17.31 -14.89 38.72
N GLY A 962 17.59 -15.80 39.68
CA GLY A 962 17.15 -15.66 41.08
C GLY A 962 17.46 -16.89 41.95
N ASP A 963 17.26 -16.78 43.27
CA ASP A 963 17.55 -17.86 44.24
C ASP A 963 16.58 -19.06 44.08
N GLU A 964 17.07 -20.24 44.46
CA GLU A 964 16.36 -21.53 44.39
C GLU A 964 15.11 -21.51 45.30
N LEU A 965 13.95 -21.95 44.79
CA LEU A 965 12.78 -22.19 45.63
C LEU A 965 13.12 -23.34 46.61
N LEU A 966 12.97 -23.13 47.91
CA LEU A 966 12.98 -24.25 48.85
C LEU A 966 11.65 -24.99 48.66
N THR A 967 11.71 -26.20 48.10
CA THR A 967 10.53 -26.99 47.70
C THR A 967 10.51 -28.32 48.46
N GLN A 968 9.33 -28.69 48.96
CA GLN A 968 9.07 -29.94 49.67
C GLN A 968 7.82 -30.63 49.11
N PRO A 969 7.93 -31.86 48.57
CA PRO A 969 6.77 -32.63 48.13
C PRO A 969 5.80 -32.94 49.28
N ILE A 970 4.50 -32.82 49.02
CA ILE A 970 3.43 -33.23 49.94
C ILE A 970 2.86 -34.59 49.48
N PHE A 971 2.37 -34.68 48.23
CA PHE A 971 1.96 -35.94 47.57
C PHE A 971 1.91 -35.76 46.05
N GLU A 972 2.11 -36.86 45.30
CA GLU A 972 2.14 -36.86 43.82
C GLU A 972 2.97 -35.68 43.26
N ASP A 973 2.38 -34.87 42.37
CA ASP A 973 2.98 -33.69 41.72
C ASP A 973 2.75 -32.38 42.50
N VAL A 974 2.33 -32.45 43.78
CA VAL A 974 2.03 -31.29 44.63
C VAL A 974 3.13 -31.10 45.67
N ALA A 975 3.72 -29.92 45.69
CA ALA A 975 4.73 -29.52 46.66
C ALA A 975 4.34 -28.22 47.38
N ALA A 976 4.85 -28.05 48.60
CA ALA A 976 4.93 -26.77 49.27
C ALA A 976 6.26 -26.11 48.90
N CYS A 977 6.26 -24.84 48.52
CA CYS A 977 7.49 -24.09 48.35
C CYS A 977 7.43 -22.72 49.03
N ILE A 978 8.61 -22.18 49.34
CA ILE A 978 8.75 -20.87 49.97
C ILE A 978 9.77 -20.05 49.18
N GLU A 979 9.36 -18.84 48.79
CA GLU A 979 10.24 -17.92 48.05
C GLU A 979 11.23 -17.24 49.01
N GLY A 980 12.52 -17.27 48.66
CA GLY A 980 13.60 -16.61 49.40
C GLY A 980 13.56 -15.08 49.34
N THR A 981 12.91 -14.51 48.32
CA THR A 981 12.70 -13.06 48.13
C THR A 981 11.20 -12.76 47.96
N PRO A 982 10.72 -11.54 48.25
CA PRO A 982 9.32 -11.18 48.07
C PRO A 982 8.88 -11.41 46.61
N GLY A 983 7.84 -12.23 46.41
CA GLY A 983 7.23 -12.46 45.10
C GLY A 983 6.33 -11.31 44.67
N PRO A 984 5.92 -11.27 43.38
CA PRO A 984 4.80 -10.42 42.98
C PRO A 984 3.52 -10.94 43.62
N GLY A 985 2.95 -10.15 44.52
CA GLY A 985 1.58 -10.30 45.05
C GLY A 985 0.78 -9.02 44.80
N LYS A 986 -0.45 -8.97 45.34
CA LYS A 986 -1.50 -7.96 45.07
C LYS A 986 -0.93 -6.58 44.78
N THR A 987 -0.88 -6.20 43.49
CA THR A 987 -0.45 -4.88 42.96
C THR A 987 0.90 -4.32 43.48
N ALA A 988 1.62 -5.03 44.36
CA ALA A 988 2.75 -4.59 45.17
C ALA A 988 3.62 -5.79 45.65
N PRO A 989 4.95 -5.60 45.86
CA PRO A 989 5.88 -6.69 46.16
C PRO A 989 5.83 -7.12 47.64
N LEU A 990 4.79 -7.87 48.03
CA LEU A 990 4.61 -8.36 49.40
C LEU A 990 5.32 -9.69 49.68
N ALA A 991 5.73 -9.91 50.93
CA ALA A 991 6.34 -11.15 51.38
C ALA A 991 5.28 -12.26 51.52
N LYS A 992 5.36 -13.27 50.63
CA LYS A 992 4.48 -14.45 50.69
C LYS A 992 4.89 -15.44 51.79
N GLY A 993 3.93 -16.28 52.19
CA GLY A 993 4.12 -17.45 53.04
C GLY A 993 4.49 -18.70 52.23
N VAL A 994 4.05 -19.88 52.68
CA VAL A 994 4.21 -21.11 51.89
C VAL A 994 3.19 -21.13 50.75
N VAL A 995 3.64 -21.34 49.53
CA VAL A 995 2.78 -21.48 48.34
C VAL A 995 2.72 -22.94 47.90
N LEU A 996 1.63 -23.30 47.23
CA LEU A 996 1.52 -24.61 46.62
C LEU A 996 2.12 -24.57 45.20
N GLU A 997 2.81 -25.63 44.84
CA GLU A 997 3.40 -25.86 43.52
C GLU A 997 2.80 -27.14 42.95
N ILE A 998 2.29 -27.08 41.71
CA ILE A 998 1.71 -28.24 41.02
C ILE A 998 2.48 -28.45 39.72
N SER A 999 3.08 -29.63 39.56
CA SER A 999 3.88 -30.01 38.38
C SER A 999 4.97 -28.98 38.02
N GLY A 1000 5.68 -28.44 39.00
CA GLY A 1000 6.76 -27.47 38.75
C GLY A 1000 6.32 -26.00 38.66
N ARG A 1001 5.04 -25.70 38.89
CA ARG A 1001 4.45 -24.36 38.72
C ARG A 1001 3.82 -23.85 40.02
N ASP A 1002 4.24 -22.66 40.44
CA ASP A 1002 3.59 -21.90 41.51
C ASP A 1002 2.13 -21.57 41.09
N ILE A 1003 1.17 -21.89 41.97
CA ILE A 1003 -0.27 -21.68 41.76
C ILE A 1003 -0.88 -20.61 42.69
N SER A 1004 -0.04 -19.79 43.33
CA SER A 1004 -0.47 -18.75 44.26
C SER A 1004 -1.20 -17.59 43.60
N GLY A 1005 -0.95 -17.32 42.31
CA GLY A 1005 -1.48 -16.14 41.63
C GLY A 1005 -1.11 -14.86 42.38
N GLU A 1006 -2.11 -14.02 42.68
CA GLU A 1006 -1.98 -12.83 43.53
C GLU A 1006 -2.15 -13.13 45.03
N GLY A 1007 -2.43 -14.38 45.40
CA GLY A 1007 -2.59 -14.79 46.80
C GLY A 1007 -1.29 -14.66 47.62
N MET A 1008 -1.45 -14.32 48.90
CA MET A 1008 -0.32 -14.14 49.83
C MET A 1008 0.39 -15.44 50.25
N GLY A 1009 -0.12 -16.62 49.87
CA GLY A 1009 0.35 -17.89 50.38
C GLY A 1009 -0.28 -18.25 51.73
N LEU A 1010 0.16 -19.36 52.30
CA LEU A 1010 -0.39 -19.95 53.51
C LEU A 1010 0.30 -19.40 54.77
N GLY A 1011 -0.50 -19.06 55.78
CA GLY A 1011 -0.04 -18.66 57.11
C GLY A 1011 0.65 -17.30 57.17
N VAL A 1012 0.21 -16.31 56.38
CA VAL A 1012 0.82 -14.97 56.37
C VAL A 1012 0.15 -14.05 57.39
N PRO A 1013 0.89 -13.46 58.35
CA PRO A 1013 0.31 -12.61 59.36
C PRO A 1013 0.17 -11.15 58.87
N ILE A 1014 -0.96 -10.52 59.20
CA ILE A 1014 -1.24 -9.09 58.99
C ILE A 1014 -1.83 -8.50 60.27
N VAL A 1015 -1.70 -7.19 60.47
CA VAL A 1015 -2.18 -6.53 61.70
C VAL A 1015 -2.95 -5.26 61.36
N HIS A 1016 -4.13 -5.08 61.95
CA HIS A 1016 -4.95 -3.90 61.75
C HIS A 1016 -4.69 -2.85 62.82
N TYR A 1017 -4.35 -1.64 62.38
CA TYR A 1017 -4.23 -0.44 63.20
C TYR A 1017 -5.35 0.55 62.83
N PRO A 1018 -5.60 1.63 63.63
CA PRO A 1018 -6.63 2.61 63.32
C PRO A 1018 -6.47 3.29 61.94
N ASP A 1019 -5.26 3.28 61.39
CA ASP A 1019 -4.89 3.83 60.09
C ASP A 1019 -4.75 2.76 59.00
N GLY A 1020 -5.17 1.51 59.22
CA GLY A 1020 -5.31 0.48 58.17
C GLY A 1020 -4.59 -0.84 58.44
N TRP A 1021 -4.67 -1.75 57.47
CA TRP A 1021 -4.00 -3.06 57.51
C TRP A 1021 -2.51 -2.96 57.17
N VAL A 1022 -1.68 -3.53 58.05
CA VAL A 1022 -0.23 -3.59 57.90
C VAL A 1022 0.20 -5.00 57.51
N TYR A 1023 0.91 -5.08 56.40
CA TYR A 1023 1.48 -6.24 55.75
C TYR A 1023 3.01 -6.25 55.89
N SER A 1024 3.62 -7.34 55.44
CA SER A 1024 5.07 -7.45 55.35
C SER A 1024 5.53 -7.38 53.90
N ARG A 1025 6.40 -6.42 53.59
CA ARG A 1025 7.21 -6.40 52.36
C ARG A 1025 8.46 -7.25 52.54
N THR A 1026 9.06 -7.20 53.72
CA THR A 1026 10.31 -7.91 54.01
C THR A 1026 10.07 -9.12 54.90
N ALA A 1027 10.78 -10.21 54.60
CA ALA A 1027 10.79 -11.42 55.42
C ALA A 1027 12.13 -12.15 55.30
N THR A 1028 12.51 -12.86 56.36
CA THR A 1028 13.71 -13.71 56.37
C THR A 1028 13.32 -15.15 56.68
N THR A 1029 13.87 -16.11 55.92
CA THR A 1029 13.59 -17.54 56.10
C THR A 1029 14.82 -18.27 56.63
N ALA A 1030 14.61 -19.06 57.69
CA ALA A 1030 15.58 -20.00 58.22
C ALA A 1030 15.07 -21.42 57.97
N ASP A 1031 15.86 -22.23 57.27
CA ASP A 1031 15.59 -23.66 57.11
C ASP A 1031 16.04 -24.40 58.37
N LEU A 1032 15.09 -25.06 59.05
CA LEU A 1032 15.30 -25.85 60.27
C LEU A 1032 15.06 -27.35 60.00
N SER A 1033 15.02 -27.75 58.73
CA SER A 1033 14.69 -29.11 58.32
C SER A 1033 15.72 -30.13 58.83
N THR A 1034 15.22 -31.31 59.16
CA THR A 1034 16.00 -32.49 59.55
C THR A 1034 15.84 -33.58 58.50
N SER A 1035 16.59 -34.68 58.59
CA SER A 1035 16.47 -35.81 57.65
C SER A 1035 15.09 -36.49 57.63
N THR A 1036 14.24 -36.22 58.62
CA THR A 1036 12.93 -36.87 58.79
C THR A 1036 11.75 -35.91 58.80
N ALA A 1037 11.99 -34.59 58.83
CA ALA A 1037 10.93 -33.57 58.88
C ALA A 1037 11.42 -32.27 58.26
N THR A 1038 10.61 -31.70 57.35
CA THR A 1038 10.89 -30.40 56.74
C THR A 1038 10.21 -29.30 57.54
N THR A 1039 11.02 -28.37 58.05
CA THR A 1039 10.54 -27.27 58.89
C THR A 1039 11.21 -25.97 58.47
N TRP A 1040 10.41 -24.97 58.11
CA TRP A 1040 10.89 -23.63 57.75
C TRP A 1040 10.35 -22.61 58.73
N ARG A 1041 11.22 -21.75 59.25
CA ARG A 1041 10.82 -20.60 60.06
C ARG A 1041 10.98 -19.32 59.25
N ARG A 1042 9.89 -18.60 59.04
CA ARG A 1042 9.87 -17.31 58.36
C ARG A 1042 9.52 -16.20 59.34
N THR A 1043 10.37 -15.19 59.38
CA THR A 1043 10.18 -13.98 60.19
C THR A 1043 9.66 -12.86 59.29
N PHE A 1044 8.45 -12.39 59.57
CA PHE A 1044 7.76 -11.33 58.84
C PHE A 1044 7.94 -9.99 59.54
N TYR A 1045 8.33 -8.96 58.78
CA TYR A 1045 8.49 -7.59 59.28
C TYR A 1045 7.33 -6.74 58.74
N LEU A 1046 6.50 -6.21 59.63
CA LEU A 1046 5.29 -5.47 59.27
C LEU A 1046 5.59 -4.03 58.80
N ASP A 1047 6.12 -3.89 57.59
CA ASP A 1047 6.74 -2.68 57.00
C ASP A 1047 6.04 -2.14 55.72
N GLU A 1048 4.78 -2.51 55.50
CA GLU A 1048 3.94 -2.02 54.41
C GLU A 1048 2.49 -1.84 54.87
N ILE A 1049 1.84 -0.72 54.58
CA ILE A 1049 0.42 -0.46 54.91
C ILE A 1049 -0.39 -0.33 53.61
N GLY A 1050 -1.59 -0.91 53.54
CA GLY A 1050 -2.41 -0.86 52.33
C GLY A 1050 -3.50 -1.91 52.28
N GLY A 1051 -4.00 -2.24 51.08
CA GLY A 1051 -4.93 -3.34 50.87
C GLY A 1051 -6.38 -3.11 51.36
N ASP A 1052 -6.69 -1.93 51.89
CA ASP A 1052 -8.02 -1.54 52.33
C ASP A 1052 -8.65 -0.43 51.47
N ALA A 1053 -9.94 -0.18 51.70
CA ALA A 1053 -10.69 0.86 50.99
C ALA A 1053 -10.21 2.28 51.33
N ALA A 1054 -9.60 2.49 52.50
CA ALA A 1054 -9.09 3.79 52.92
C ALA A 1054 -7.87 4.23 52.09
N HIS A 1055 -7.07 3.27 51.61
CA HIS A 1055 -5.89 3.51 50.79
C HIS A 1055 -6.11 3.30 49.29
N SER A 1056 -7.37 3.14 48.84
CA SER A 1056 -7.69 2.82 47.44
C SER A 1056 -6.90 1.61 46.91
N TYR A 1057 -6.64 0.61 47.77
CA TYR A 1057 -5.80 -0.56 47.48
C TYR A 1057 -4.33 -0.25 47.09
N ALA A 1058 -3.83 0.96 47.37
CA ALA A 1058 -2.42 1.29 47.25
C ALA A 1058 -1.64 0.75 48.47
N PHE A 1059 -0.48 0.13 48.23
CA PHE A 1059 0.39 -0.32 49.30
C PHE A 1059 1.63 0.59 49.43
N VAL A 1060 1.90 1.04 50.66
CA VAL A 1060 2.87 2.09 50.96
C VAL A 1060 3.90 1.61 51.98
N PRO A 1061 5.22 1.77 51.72
CA PRO A 1061 6.28 1.53 52.71
C PRO A 1061 6.12 2.31 54.00
N ILE A 1062 6.28 1.62 55.13
CA ILE A 1062 6.35 2.22 56.46
C ILE A 1062 7.52 1.63 57.26
N GLU A 1063 7.88 2.29 58.36
CA GLU A 1063 8.77 1.68 59.36
C GLU A 1063 8.05 0.46 59.99
N SER A 1064 8.81 -0.63 60.21
CA SER A 1064 8.23 -1.88 60.71
C SER A 1064 7.52 -1.69 62.05
N ARG A 1065 6.21 -1.95 62.08
CA ARG A 1065 5.38 -1.86 63.29
C ARG A 1065 5.41 -3.14 64.12
N GLY A 1066 6.13 -4.16 63.69
CA GLY A 1066 6.21 -5.41 64.41
C GLY A 1066 6.90 -6.51 63.64
N VAL A 1067 7.22 -7.57 64.37
CA VAL A 1067 7.90 -8.76 63.90
C VAL A 1067 7.14 -9.98 64.38
N ILE A 1068 6.77 -10.84 63.44
CA ILE A 1068 6.01 -12.06 63.69
C ILE A 1068 6.75 -13.24 63.08
N ASP A 1069 6.98 -14.28 63.88
CA ASP A 1069 7.53 -15.55 63.41
C ASP A 1069 6.40 -16.49 63.00
N VAL A 1070 6.57 -17.13 61.85
CA VAL A 1070 5.73 -18.24 61.41
C VAL A 1070 6.61 -19.45 61.14
N THR A 1071 6.32 -20.56 61.79
CA THR A 1071 6.99 -21.83 61.55
C THR A 1071 6.05 -22.74 60.76
N TYR A 1072 6.53 -23.21 59.63
CA TYR A 1072 5.87 -24.16 58.75
C TYR A 1072 6.54 -25.53 58.91
N SER A 1073 5.78 -26.56 59.23
CA SER A 1073 6.25 -27.95 59.25
C SER A 1073 5.39 -28.78 58.32
N MET A 1074 6.01 -29.53 57.40
CA MET A 1074 5.29 -30.28 56.36
C MET A 1074 5.47 -31.78 56.54
N ASP A 1075 4.38 -32.52 56.36
CA ASP A 1075 4.35 -33.98 56.30
C ASP A 1075 3.36 -34.47 55.23
N ALA A 1076 3.19 -35.80 55.13
CA ALA A 1076 2.30 -36.42 54.15
C ALA A 1076 0.79 -36.14 54.39
N THR A 1077 0.44 -35.46 55.47
CA THR A 1077 -0.94 -35.12 55.85
C THR A 1077 -1.27 -33.64 55.71
N GLY A 1078 -0.28 -32.77 55.49
CA GLY A 1078 -0.50 -31.34 55.22
C GLY A 1078 0.62 -30.42 55.71
N ILE A 1079 0.26 -29.15 55.92
CA ILE A 1079 1.17 -28.08 56.36
C ILE A 1079 0.73 -27.60 57.74
N SER A 1080 1.55 -27.84 58.75
CA SER A 1080 1.37 -27.30 60.10
C SER A 1080 1.93 -25.88 60.16
N VAL A 1081 1.12 -24.92 60.61
CA VAL A 1081 1.46 -23.51 60.72
C VAL A 1081 1.42 -23.10 62.19
N ALA A 1082 2.53 -22.57 62.70
CA ALA A 1082 2.64 -22.02 64.04
C ALA A 1082 3.06 -20.56 64.00
N VAL A 1083 2.16 -19.64 64.37
CA VAL A 1083 2.37 -18.19 64.39
C VAL A 1083 2.68 -17.73 65.81
N ARG A 1084 3.78 -16.98 65.96
CA ARG A 1084 4.25 -16.43 67.23
C ARG A 1084 4.62 -14.96 67.07
N ILE A 1085 4.01 -14.10 67.88
CA ILE A 1085 4.39 -12.70 67.94
C ILE A 1085 5.73 -12.55 68.66
N LEU A 1086 6.70 -11.88 68.03
CA LEU A 1086 7.94 -11.47 68.67
C LEU A 1086 7.82 -10.06 69.25
N LYS A 1087 7.28 -9.13 68.46
CA LYS A 1087 7.10 -7.72 68.84
C LYS A 1087 5.97 -7.10 68.02
N LEU A 1088 5.05 -6.38 68.64
CA LEU A 1088 4.06 -5.53 67.95
C LEU A 1088 4.03 -4.15 68.61
N ALA A 1089 3.87 -3.11 67.81
CA ALA A 1089 3.57 -1.77 68.29
C ALA A 1089 2.18 -1.74 68.93
N SER A 1090 2.03 -0.99 70.03
CA SER A 1090 0.76 -0.86 70.76
C SER A 1090 -0.34 -0.23 69.90
N GLY A 1091 -1.60 -0.60 70.16
CA GLY A 1091 -2.77 0.04 69.55
C GLY A 1091 -3.36 -0.67 68.33
N TYR A 1092 -2.96 -1.91 68.05
CA TYR A 1092 -3.64 -2.75 67.06
C TYR A 1092 -5.00 -3.24 67.59
N THR A 1093 -5.97 -3.43 66.70
CA THR A 1093 -7.31 -3.90 67.05
C THR A 1093 -7.51 -5.37 66.69
N GLU A 1094 -6.90 -5.83 65.60
CA GLU A 1094 -7.09 -7.16 65.05
C GLU A 1094 -5.79 -7.71 64.47
N VAL A 1095 -5.65 -9.04 64.48
CA VAL A 1095 -4.55 -9.76 63.81
C VAL A 1095 -5.16 -10.74 62.83
N GLY A 1096 -4.78 -10.62 61.55
CA GLY A 1096 -5.18 -11.53 60.50
C GLY A 1096 -4.10 -12.58 60.23
N ILE A 1097 -4.49 -13.82 59.93
CA ILE A 1097 -3.63 -14.84 59.35
C ILE A 1097 -4.26 -15.27 58.03
N LEU A 1098 -3.62 -14.84 56.94
CA LEU A 1098 -4.07 -15.11 55.58
C LEU A 1098 -3.62 -16.51 55.12
N ASN A 1099 -4.53 -17.24 54.50
CA ASN A 1099 -4.21 -18.46 53.76
C ASN A 1099 -4.81 -18.34 52.36
N GLU A 1100 -4.01 -17.84 51.44
CA GLU A 1100 -4.48 -17.47 50.10
C GLU A 1100 -3.67 -18.19 49.00
N GLN A 1101 -4.37 -18.62 47.95
CA GLN A 1101 -3.82 -19.13 46.68
C GLN A 1101 -4.53 -18.42 45.51
N SER A 1102 -4.33 -18.86 44.26
CA SER A 1102 -5.02 -18.25 43.11
C SER A 1102 -6.53 -18.51 43.13
N ALA A 1103 -7.30 -17.67 42.44
CA ALA A 1103 -8.74 -17.84 42.21
C ALA A 1103 -9.06 -19.04 41.30
N ALA A 1104 -8.06 -19.82 40.88
CA ALA A 1104 -8.27 -21.16 40.35
C ALA A 1104 -8.89 -22.12 41.39
N PHE A 1105 -8.74 -21.84 42.70
CA PHE A 1105 -9.53 -22.44 43.76
C PHE A 1105 -10.91 -21.80 43.81
N ASN A 1106 -11.81 -22.34 43.01
CA ASN A 1106 -13.11 -21.74 42.75
C ASN A 1106 -14.27 -22.45 43.43
N ASP A 1107 -14.03 -23.47 44.25
CA ASP A 1107 -15.05 -24.27 44.94
C ASP A 1107 -14.82 -24.21 46.46
N PHE A 1108 -15.75 -23.55 47.17
CA PHE A 1108 -15.73 -23.34 48.61
C PHE A 1108 -16.81 -24.14 49.32
N ALA A 1109 -16.44 -24.85 50.39
CA ALA A 1109 -17.35 -25.59 51.25
C ALA A 1109 -17.02 -25.42 52.73
N ALA A 1110 -18.04 -25.30 53.57
CA ALA A 1110 -17.96 -25.28 55.02
C ALA A 1110 -19.01 -26.23 55.61
N GLN A 1111 -18.82 -26.67 56.86
CA GLN A 1111 -19.62 -27.74 57.46
C GLN A 1111 -21.14 -27.49 57.42
N THR A 1112 -21.61 -26.25 57.61
CA THR A 1112 -23.05 -25.91 57.63
C THR A 1112 -23.51 -24.99 56.51
N SER A 1113 -22.62 -24.61 55.58
CA SER A 1113 -22.91 -23.69 54.47
C SER A 1113 -23.02 -24.44 53.14
N PRO A 1114 -23.90 -24.00 52.21
CA PRO A 1114 -23.95 -24.57 50.86
C PRO A 1114 -22.63 -24.31 50.11
N THR A 1115 -22.21 -25.26 49.28
CA THR A 1115 -21.01 -25.10 48.43
C THR A 1115 -21.18 -23.92 47.47
N LEU A 1116 -20.21 -23.00 47.48
CA LEU A 1116 -20.18 -21.83 46.62
C LEU A 1116 -19.12 -22.04 45.53
N VAL A 1117 -19.48 -21.78 44.26
CA VAL A 1117 -18.58 -22.01 43.11
C VAL A 1117 -18.48 -20.75 42.24
N ASP A 1118 -17.28 -20.47 41.72
CA ASP A 1118 -16.97 -19.37 40.81
C ASP A 1118 -17.45 -18.00 41.34
N GLY A 1119 -18.28 -17.30 40.56
CA GLY A 1119 -18.80 -15.97 40.89
C GLY A 1119 -19.78 -15.96 42.06
N LYS A 1120 -20.17 -17.12 42.60
CA LYS A 1120 -21.05 -17.22 43.78
C LYS A 1120 -20.29 -17.28 45.11
N PHE A 1121 -18.95 -17.36 45.09
CA PHE A 1121 -18.13 -17.48 46.30
C PHE A 1121 -18.09 -16.16 47.09
N GLY A 1122 -18.02 -15.00 46.43
CA GLY A 1122 -17.99 -13.71 47.12
C GLY A 1122 -16.70 -13.44 47.91
N THR A 1123 -16.65 -12.32 48.62
CA THR A 1123 -15.46 -11.86 49.37
C THR A 1123 -15.80 -11.81 50.86
N TRP A 1124 -14.95 -12.38 51.72
CA TRP A 1124 -15.11 -12.36 53.19
C TRP A 1124 -16.40 -13.01 53.72
N VAL A 1125 -16.76 -14.18 53.21
CA VAL A 1125 -17.89 -14.98 53.69
C VAL A 1125 -17.53 -15.66 55.02
N PRO A 1126 -18.24 -15.40 56.14
CA PRO A 1126 -17.95 -16.03 57.42
C PRO A 1126 -18.22 -17.54 57.37
N VAL A 1127 -17.36 -18.32 58.04
CA VAL A 1127 -17.49 -19.78 58.13
C VAL A 1127 -18.28 -20.18 59.38
N ASP A 1128 -19.49 -20.71 59.17
CA ASP A 1128 -20.30 -21.34 60.21
C ASP A 1128 -19.99 -22.85 60.25
N GLY A 1129 -19.10 -23.29 61.15
CA GLY A 1129 -18.72 -24.70 61.25
C GLY A 1129 -17.36 -24.95 61.90
N THR A 1130 -16.96 -26.23 62.00
CA THR A 1130 -15.67 -26.62 62.58
C THR A 1130 -14.52 -26.68 61.56
N TRP A 1131 -14.80 -26.52 60.26
CA TRP A 1131 -13.82 -26.50 59.18
C TRP A 1131 -14.34 -25.78 57.93
N ALA A 1132 -13.42 -25.33 57.07
CA ALA A 1132 -13.69 -24.87 55.70
C ALA A 1132 -12.66 -25.43 54.71
N ARG A 1133 -13.04 -25.54 53.43
CA ARG A 1133 -12.25 -26.12 52.35
C ARG A 1133 -12.34 -25.30 51.07
N LEU A 1134 -11.23 -25.23 50.36
CA LEU A 1134 -11.15 -24.80 48.96
C LEU A 1134 -10.72 -25.94 48.04
N GLN A 1135 -11.33 -26.02 46.86
CA GLN A 1135 -11.06 -27.01 45.83
C GLN A 1135 -10.82 -26.30 44.47
N SER A 1136 -9.85 -26.83 43.71
CA SER A 1136 -9.67 -26.53 42.29
C SER A 1136 -9.70 -27.83 41.50
N LYS A 1137 -10.74 -28.01 40.66
CA LYS A 1137 -10.85 -29.19 39.79
C LYS A 1137 -9.85 -29.16 38.63
N SER A 1138 -9.54 -27.98 38.11
CA SER A 1138 -8.56 -27.81 37.02
C SER A 1138 -7.14 -28.15 37.46
N LEU A 1139 -6.81 -27.82 38.71
CA LEU A 1139 -5.50 -28.10 39.29
C LEU A 1139 -5.43 -29.46 40.00
N GLY A 1140 -6.58 -30.13 40.21
CA GLY A 1140 -6.62 -31.47 40.83
C GLY A 1140 -6.33 -31.47 42.34
N VAL A 1141 -6.40 -30.33 43.02
CA VAL A 1141 -6.02 -30.17 44.43
C VAL A 1141 -7.11 -29.50 45.25
N GLN A 1142 -7.24 -29.91 46.50
CA GLN A 1142 -8.06 -29.29 47.53
C GLN A 1142 -7.22 -29.05 48.79
N TRP A 1143 -7.58 -28.04 49.58
CA TRP A 1143 -7.04 -27.86 50.92
C TRP A 1143 -8.09 -27.35 51.90
N SER A 1144 -7.94 -27.69 53.17
CA SER A 1144 -8.90 -27.34 54.22
C SER A 1144 -8.23 -26.93 55.52
N VAL A 1145 -8.90 -26.06 56.27
CA VAL A 1145 -8.45 -25.55 57.56
C VAL A 1145 -9.54 -25.72 58.63
N PRO A 1146 -9.17 -25.93 59.92
CA PRO A 1146 -10.12 -26.03 61.02
C PRO A 1146 -10.55 -24.65 61.53
N SER A 1147 -11.71 -24.51 62.17
CA SER A 1147 -12.04 -23.28 62.90
C SER A 1147 -11.25 -23.21 64.22
N LEU A 1148 -10.74 -22.02 64.57
CA LEU A 1148 -9.90 -21.81 65.76
C LEU A 1148 -10.65 -21.05 66.86
N ALA A 1149 -10.47 -21.47 68.10
CA ALA A 1149 -11.06 -20.78 69.25
C ALA A 1149 -10.47 -19.35 69.38
N GLY A 1150 -11.34 -18.35 69.42
CA GLY A 1150 -10.94 -16.93 69.48
C GLY A 1150 -10.62 -16.28 68.13
N ALA A 1151 -10.88 -16.97 67.02
CA ALA A 1151 -10.76 -16.44 65.66
C ALA A 1151 -12.09 -16.50 64.91
N GLN A 1152 -12.39 -15.49 64.11
CA GLN A 1152 -13.40 -15.59 63.06
C GLN A 1152 -12.73 -16.10 61.78
N LEU A 1153 -13.17 -17.25 61.25
CA LEU A 1153 -12.72 -17.77 59.97
C LEU A 1153 -13.63 -17.25 58.86
N SER A 1154 -13.03 -16.79 57.76
CA SER A 1154 -13.74 -16.24 56.59
C SER A 1154 -13.13 -16.78 55.29
N GLY A 1155 -13.96 -17.07 54.29
CA GLY A 1155 -13.53 -17.45 52.95
C GLY A 1155 -13.75 -16.34 51.93
N GLY A 1156 -12.89 -16.22 50.93
CA GLY A 1156 -13.05 -15.22 49.86
C GLY A 1156 -12.42 -15.62 48.55
N ARG A 1157 -12.92 -15.04 47.45
CA ARG A 1157 -12.34 -15.17 46.11
C ARG A 1157 -12.59 -13.93 45.25
N GLU A 1158 -11.57 -13.53 44.51
CA GLU A 1158 -11.64 -12.41 43.56
C GLU A 1158 -10.84 -12.71 42.29
N LEU A 1159 -11.45 -12.46 41.12
CA LEU A 1159 -10.82 -12.65 39.81
C LEU A 1159 -11.19 -11.49 38.87
N ILE A 1160 -10.24 -10.60 38.62
CA ILE A 1160 -10.33 -9.45 37.71
C ILE A 1160 -9.10 -9.47 36.80
N PRO A 1161 -9.17 -10.09 35.60
CA PRO A 1161 -8.00 -10.20 34.71
C PRO A 1161 -7.59 -8.85 34.11
N PRO A 1162 -6.28 -8.54 33.96
CA PRO A 1162 -5.12 -9.34 34.39
C PRO A 1162 -4.63 -9.04 35.82
N ASP A 1163 -5.34 -8.17 36.56
CA ASP A 1163 -4.77 -7.42 37.69
C ASP A 1163 -5.02 -8.03 39.08
N PHE A 1164 -6.04 -8.90 39.27
CA PHE A 1164 -6.35 -9.55 40.56
C PHE A 1164 -6.80 -11.01 40.39
N ASP A 1165 -6.17 -11.94 41.12
CA ASP A 1165 -6.47 -13.38 41.06
C ASP A 1165 -6.11 -14.08 42.40
N TRP A 1166 -7.05 -14.16 43.35
CA TRP A 1166 -6.85 -14.84 44.63
C TRP A 1166 -8.11 -15.55 45.16
N ALA A 1167 -7.91 -16.60 45.97
CA ALA A 1167 -8.90 -17.24 46.80
C ALA A 1167 -8.27 -17.72 48.12
N GLY A 1168 -8.95 -17.55 49.25
CA GLY A 1168 -8.37 -17.86 50.57
C GLY A 1168 -9.37 -18.20 51.68
N LEU A 1169 -8.81 -18.69 52.78
CA LEU A 1169 -9.48 -19.02 54.05
C LEU A 1169 -8.69 -18.36 55.20
N ASP A 1170 -9.17 -17.20 55.63
CA ASP A 1170 -8.40 -16.28 56.47
C ASP A 1170 -8.98 -16.22 57.88
N TYR A 1171 -8.09 -16.18 58.88
CA TYR A 1171 -8.47 -16.04 60.29
C TYR A 1171 -8.30 -14.60 60.74
N ILE A 1172 -9.30 -14.05 61.43
CA ILE A 1172 -9.22 -12.75 62.11
C ILE A 1172 -9.34 -12.97 63.62
N PHE A 1173 -8.35 -12.50 64.37
CA PHE A 1173 -8.27 -12.57 65.83
C PHE A 1173 -8.43 -11.19 66.45
N GLY A 1174 -8.96 -11.14 67.67
CA GLY A 1174 -9.05 -9.92 68.47
C GLY A 1174 -7.69 -9.49 69.07
N PRO A 1175 -7.67 -8.38 69.86
CA PRO A 1175 -6.44 -7.74 70.32
C PRO A 1175 -5.64 -8.57 71.36
N SER A 1176 -6.26 -9.58 71.98
CA SER A 1176 -5.61 -10.50 72.94
C SER A 1176 -4.82 -11.64 72.29
N PHE A 1177 -4.62 -11.61 70.97
CA PHE A 1177 -3.88 -12.64 70.24
C PHE A 1177 -2.42 -12.76 70.69
N ALA A 1178 -2.01 -13.96 71.10
CA ALA A 1178 -0.63 -14.26 71.51
C ALA A 1178 0.09 -15.24 70.55
N GLY A 1179 -0.65 -15.81 69.59
CA GLY A 1179 -0.18 -16.82 68.65
C GLY A 1179 -1.27 -17.83 68.29
N ALA A 1180 -1.07 -18.58 67.21
CA ALA A 1180 -1.97 -19.65 66.77
C ALA A 1180 -1.18 -20.84 66.24
N THR A 1181 -1.74 -22.04 66.34
CA THR A 1181 -1.22 -23.22 65.68
C THR A 1181 -2.35 -24.01 65.06
N TYR A 1182 -2.22 -24.35 63.78
CA TYR A 1182 -3.24 -25.07 63.02
C TYR A 1182 -2.61 -25.88 61.89
N VAL A 1183 -3.37 -26.85 61.37
CA VAL A 1183 -2.92 -27.71 60.27
C VAL A 1183 -3.79 -27.45 59.05
N ILE A 1184 -3.15 -27.22 57.91
CA ILE A 1184 -3.76 -27.10 56.60
C ILE A 1184 -3.64 -28.46 55.92
N ASN A 1185 -4.76 -29.16 55.80
CA ASN A 1185 -4.81 -30.48 55.18
C ASN A 1185 -4.91 -30.32 53.65
N VAL A 1186 -3.91 -30.81 52.91
CA VAL A 1186 -3.83 -30.71 51.45
C VAL A 1186 -4.06 -32.10 50.86
N GLN A 1187 -4.99 -32.23 49.92
CA GLN A 1187 -5.39 -33.52 49.35
C GLN A 1187 -5.70 -33.40 47.85
N LYS A 1188 -5.79 -34.54 47.18
CA LYS A 1188 -6.26 -34.61 45.78
C LYS A 1188 -7.74 -34.23 45.70
N ALA A 1189 -8.08 -33.32 44.80
CA ALA A 1189 -9.46 -32.93 44.54
C ALA A 1189 -10.24 -34.14 43.99
N ARG A 1190 -11.39 -34.44 44.60
CA ARG A 1190 -12.32 -35.46 44.13
C ARG A 1190 -13.36 -34.90 43.16
#